data_AF-A0A1I8CTF0-F1
#
_entry.id   AF-A0A1I8CTF0-F1
#
_cell.length_a   1.000
_cell.length_b   1.000
_cell.length_c   1.000
_cell.angle_alpha   90.00
_cell.angle_beta   90.00
_cell.angle_gamma   90.00
#
_symmetry.space_group_name_H-M   'P 1'
#
loop_
_entity.id
_entity.type
_entity.pdbx_description
1 polymer ?
#
loop_
_entity_poly.entity_id
_entity_poly.type
_entity_poly.pdbx_seq_one_letter_code
_entity_poly.pdbx_strand_id
1 'polypeptide(L)'
;MSHHIRIVVLGEKAVGKSSFINAFVKRQMNQEYDPTVEEIVSADLIVDKKKYTLDILDTSGEELFIGQRKLYLSQAEAFLLVYSISKPSSLFKVIQLYHSLIAHRGTINCPIMLVGMQNDLELERQVLLDDGLSVSHELGVAFAEINRDDLVGILEIFVNLINQKIYLKSIDKSRFIRAKKNDMSHIKINHIKEDNGEIVSIRSRNNSTELIIPNTAESLNNNDEDNSIFKREIIGFSIGHFYNDLCACMWFTYLMVFLEKVQRFESSKAGFIMLVGQVGDSLSTILVGYLSDAGYIPSFLKRFGKRISWHMIGTVAVASSFSFIFSGCWFCKNSANSGFGATIYLLALILLFQFGWAAVQISHLALVPEMSSCHSVRNSMQSFRYAFSMIANVLVFCLLYTLFSRDKSPEVIDEGDLFSMAVLSKLFGDTLALNLLHGSCYEITHTWNPNCVGAIVDAVPGALQFSFKTYFPLYLIASLVSTKSFKKALNKKVLINSLRSTVFLTCNMIFLLYATCKLHQLLGFSTWLTLGYGSGLISSFLAILIENPHRRAALALYLTNQATETAYRQGIAHGYLPYIPYGQILPLAIGLAGLVYYNNKQQLPTFLSKVINFLLRTDKDQTFSNESLQKVSQITSFIKSLRKSSSKSDKCLHDHSCVSHIFEGSIKNFGYGLGVSTVINILTNAKTLISNPKEGVKNIFTLSLFKIPLFLSAMPTIFNTLQCSLNRFNLKEYSKYTPLISAAAASLAYPFFPNVSVALYIFWKLIEVFYEDMVNKGYFPKFKNWEVPLYSISTGYILGVAILEPQLLRPGYYAFLDKLTNTKLRLFNREYFDRIGNFGFNSNYLYQNTKIVLDPKYITINPLKYG
;
A
#
# COMPACT_ATOMS: atom_id res chain seq x y z
N MET A 1 -26.13 -23.82 -17.93
CA MET A 1 -26.05 -22.75 -18.95
C MET A 1 -27.14 -21.74 -18.63
N SER A 2 -26.79 -20.52 -18.23
CA SER A 2 -27.75 -19.42 -18.04
C SER A 2 -28.21 -18.91 -19.40
N HIS A 3 -29.51 -18.66 -19.56
CA HIS A 3 -30.05 -18.07 -20.78
C HIS A 3 -30.13 -16.55 -20.63
N HIS A 4 -29.24 -15.82 -21.32
CA HIS A 4 -29.25 -14.36 -21.33
C HIS A 4 -30.33 -13.81 -22.27
N ILE A 5 -31.05 -12.76 -21.84
CA ILE A 5 -32.10 -12.09 -22.62
C ILE A 5 -31.93 -10.57 -22.48
N ARG A 6 -31.63 -9.90 -23.59
CA ARG A 6 -31.56 -8.44 -23.65
C ARG A 6 -32.94 -7.84 -23.89
N ILE A 7 -33.40 -6.96 -23.00
CA ILE A 7 -34.68 -6.27 -23.05
C ILE A 7 -34.43 -4.77 -23.16
N VAL A 8 -35.12 -4.08 -24.07
CA VAL A 8 -35.01 -2.62 -24.21
C VAL A 8 -36.36 -1.99 -23.85
N VAL A 9 -36.35 -1.03 -22.92
CA VAL A 9 -37.55 -0.30 -22.48
C VAL A 9 -37.58 1.06 -23.16
N LEU A 10 -38.63 1.34 -23.94
CA LEU A 10 -38.81 2.55 -24.74
C LEU A 10 -40.07 3.29 -24.33
N GLY A 11 -40.06 4.62 -24.41
CA GLY A 11 -41.21 5.46 -24.09
C GLY A 11 -40.81 6.92 -23.91
N GLU A 12 -41.79 7.82 -23.80
CA GLU A 12 -41.54 9.25 -23.61
C GLU A 12 -40.85 9.54 -22.26
N LYS A 13 -40.28 10.74 -22.09
CA LYS A 13 -39.69 11.18 -20.82
C LYS A 13 -40.78 11.26 -19.73
N ALA A 14 -40.42 10.88 -18.50
CA ALA A 14 -41.30 10.97 -17.34
C ALA A 14 -42.64 10.19 -17.45
N VAL A 15 -42.62 9.02 -18.11
CA VAL A 15 -43.72 8.03 -18.10
C VAL A 15 -43.56 6.94 -17.04
N GLY A 16 -42.44 6.91 -16.31
CA GLY A 16 -42.19 5.94 -15.23
C GLY A 16 -41.33 4.73 -15.59
N LYS A 17 -40.57 4.75 -16.70
CA LYS A 17 -39.67 3.65 -17.12
C LYS A 17 -38.65 3.25 -16.04
N SER A 18 -37.89 4.21 -15.53
CA SER A 18 -36.90 3.94 -14.48
C SER A 18 -37.57 3.46 -13.19
N SER A 19 -38.72 4.02 -12.82
CA SER A 19 -39.49 3.56 -11.66
C SER A 19 -39.98 2.12 -11.79
N PHE A 20 -40.43 1.71 -12.98
CA PHE A 20 -40.81 0.34 -13.32
C PHE A 20 -39.63 -0.63 -13.19
N ILE A 21 -38.47 -0.28 -13.75
CA ILE A 21 -37.25 -1.10 -13.69
C ILE A 21 -36.74 -1.20 -12.24
N ASN A 22 -36.74 -0.09 -11.50
CA ASN A 22 -36.29 -0.04 -10.12
C ASN A 22 -37.19 -0.84 -9.19
N ALA A 23 -38.51 -0.81 -9.38
CA ALA A 23 -39.44 -1.62 -8.61
C ALA A 23 -39.17 -3.12 -8.80
N PHE A 24 -38.84 -3.55 -10.02
CA PHE A 24 -38.42 -4.91 -10.30
C PHE A 24 -37.07 -5.28 -9.65
N VAL A 25 -36.08 -4.38 -9.69
CA VAL A 25 -34.71 -4.64 -9.23
C VAL A 25 -34.57 -4.52 -7.70
N LYS A 26 -35.20 -3.53 -7.07
CA LYS A 26 -35.13 -3.24 -5.62
C LYS A 26 -35.56 -4.46 -4.78
N ARG A 27 -36.51 -5.26 -5.27
CA ARG A 27 -36.99 -6.49 -4.60
C ARG A 27 -36.10 -7.72 -4.87
N GLN A 28 -35.36 -7.76 -5.98
CA GLN A 28 -34.38 -8.83 -6.23
C GLN A 28 -33.04 -8.59 -5.51
N MET A 29 -32.62 -7.33 -5.36
CA MET A 29 -31.26 -6.96 -4.94
C MET A 29 -31.16 -6.22 -3.60
N ASN A 30 -32.27 -5.81 -2.96
CA ASN A 30 -32.27 -5.00 -1.72
C ASN A 30 -31.33 -3.76 -1.78
N GLN A 31 -31.36 -2.99 -2.87
CA GLN A 31 -30.57 -1.76 -3.03
C GLN A 31 -31.43 -0.60 -3.52
N GLU A 32 -31.16 0.61 -3.02
CA GLU A 32 -31.73 1.87 -3.54
C GLU A 32 -30.95 2.33 -4.77
N TYR A 33 -31.69 2.63 -5.84
CA TYR A 33 -31.15 3.11 -7.11
C TYR A 33 -31.51 4.58 -7.31
N ASP A 34 -30.51 5.39 -7.71
CA ASP A 34 -30.67 6.80 -8.06
C ASP A 34 -30.61 6.94 -9.59
N PRO A 35 -31.67 7.42 -10.27
CA PRO A 35 -31.75 7.38 -11.72
C PRO A 35 -31.05 8.58 -12.35
N THR A 36 -29.90 8.41 -13.01
CA THR A 36 -29.54 9.24 -14.19
C THR A 36 -28.41 8.61 -15.02
N VAL A 37 -28.62 8.63 -16.36
CA VAL A 37 -27.72 8.22 -17.46
C VAL A 37 -27.75 6.71 -17.78
N GLU A 38 -28.35 6.39 -18.93
CA GLU A 38 -28.53 5.08 -19.58
C GLU A 38 -27.68 3.92 -19.01
N GLU A 39 -28.32 3.08 -18.19
CA GLU A 39 -27.70 1.94 -17.54
C GLU A 39 -28.40 0.63 -17.96
N ILE A 40 -27.60 -0.42 -18.22
CA ILE A 40 -28.11 -1.78 -18.43
C ILE A 40 -28.17 -2.43 -17.06
N VAL A 41 -29.37 -2.81 -16.63
CA VAL A 41 -29.60 -3.48 -15.35
C VAL A 41 -29.79 -4.97 -15.58
N SER A 42 -28.98 -5.80 -14.92
CA SER A 42 -29.06 -7.26 -15.00
C SER A 42 -29.81 -7.86 -13.81
N ALA A 43 -30.79 -8.71 -14.09
CA ALA A 43 -31.65 -9.35 -13.09
C ALA A 43 -31.89 -10.83 -13.43
N ASP A 44 -31.92 -11.71 -12.44
CA ASP A 44 -32.07 -13.16 -12.64
C ASP A 44 -33.51 -13.60 -12.34
N LEU A 45 -34.17 -14.23 -13.30
CA LEU A 45 -35.54 -14.74 -13.15
C LEU A 45 -35.62 -16.24 -13.45
N ILE A 46 -36.34 -16.99 -12.63
CA ILE A 46 -36.58 -18.41 -12.84
C ILE A 46 -37.99 -18.59 -13.43
N VAL A 47 -38.05 -19.10 -14.66
CA VAL A 47 -39.31 -19.43 -15.36
C VAL A 47 -39.23 -20.88 -15.81
N ASP A 48 -40.26 -21.68 -15.53
CA ASP A 48 -40.31 -23.12 -15.84
C ASP A 48 -39.06 -23.91 -15.39
N LYS A 49 -38.59 -23.67 -14.16
CA LYS A 49 -37.39 -24.29 -13.55
C LYS A 49 -36.08 -24.01 -14.31
N LYS A 50 -36.07 -23.02 -15.21
CA LYS A 50 -34.87 -22.55 -15.93
C LYS A 50 -34.53 -21.14 -15.50
N LYS A 51 -33.24 -20.91 -15.25
CA LYS A 51 -32.70 -19.60 -14.88
C LYS A 51 -32.43 -18.76 -16.14
N TYR A 52 -33.07 -17.60 -16.22
CA TYR A 52 -32.88 -16.58 -17.25
C TYR A 52 -32.23 -15.36 -16.61
N THR A 53 -31.22 -14.81 -17.27
CA THR A 53 -30.58 -13.55 -16.87
C THR A 53 -31.05 -12.47 -17.84
N LEU A 54 -31.76 -11.47 -17.32
CA LEU A 54 -32.37 -10.38 -18.07
C LEU A 54 -31.47 -9.16 -18.02
N ASP A 55 -31.00 -8.69 -19.17
CA ASP A 55 -30.24 -7.45 -19.30
C ASP A 55 -31.18 -6.36 -19.82
N ILE A 56 -31.65 -5.50 -18.92
CA ILE A 56 -32.71 -4.51 -19.18
C ILE A 56 -32.05 -3.14 -19.40
N LEU A 57 -32.20 -2.59 -20.60
CA LEU A 57 -31.71 -1.25 -20.93
C LEU A 57 -32.81 -0.21 -20.61
N ASP A 58 -32.52 0.68 -19.66
CA ASP A 58 -33.34 1.88 -19.42
C ASP A 58 -32.95 2.99 -20.41
N THR A 59 -33.87 3.39 -21.28
CA THR A 59 -33.61 4.46 -22.25
C THR A 59 -34.04 5.80 -21.70
N SER A 60 -33.14 6.79 -21.74
CA SER A 60 -33.50 8.17 -21.43
C SER A 60 -34.49 8.66 -22.50
N GLY A 61 -35.54 9.39 -22.11
CA GLY A 61 -36.64 9.78 -23.02
C GLY A 61 -36.30 10.82 -24.08
N GLU A 62 -35.02 11.09 -24.34
CA GLU A 62 -34.52 11.94 -25.43
C GLU A 62 -33.82 11.06 -26.47
N GLU A 63 -33.84 11.50 -27.72
CA GLU A 63 -33.39 10.70 -28.86
C GLU A 63 -31.92 10.25 -28.70
N LEU A 64 -31.73 8.96 -28.42
CA LEU A 64 -30.43 8.27 -28.49
C LEU A 64 -29.61 8.75 -29.70
N PHE A 65 -28.33 9.08 -29.49
CA PHE A 65 -27.37 9.36 -30.56
C PHE A 65 -27.49 8.29 -31.65
N ILE A 66 -27.63 8.74 -32.91
CA ILE A 66 -28.03 7.94 -34.09
C ILE A 66 -27.19 6.67 -34.28
N GLY A 67 -25.92 6.66 -33.83
CA GLY A 67 -25.02 5.50 -33.88
C GLY A 67 -25.27 4.42 -32.81
N GLN A 68 -25.56 4.81 -31.56
CA GLN A 68 -25.77 3.87 -30.44
C GLN A 68 -27.17 3.24 -30.51
N ARG A 69 -28.17 4.01 -30.97
CA ARG A 69 -29.55 3.53 -31.20
C ARG A 69 -29.60 2.30 -32.12
N LYS A 70 -28.83 2.27 -33.20
CA LYS A 70 -28.80 1.13 -34.14
C LYS A 70 -28.24 -0.14 -33.49
N LEU A 71 -27.26 -0.03 -32.59
CA LEU A 71 -26.64 -1.19 -31.94
C LEU A 71 -27.60 -1.84 -30.93
N TYR A 72 -28.22 -1.05 -30.05
CA TYR A 72 -29.17 -1.58 -29.06
C TYR A 72 -30.44 -2.13 -29.71
N LEU A 73 -30.99 -1.41 -30.70
CA LEU A 73 -32.17 -1.87 -31.43
C LEU A 73 -31.88 -3.12 -32.28
N SER A 74 -30.65 -3.37 -32.74
CA SER A 74 -30.30 -4.60 -33.46
C SER A 74 -30.00 -5.78 -32.54
N GLN A 75 -29.48 -5.54 -31.33
CA GLN A 75 -29.09 -6.59 -30.39
C GLN A 75 -30.18 -6.99 -29.38
N ALA A 76 -31.23 -6.19 -29.22
CA ALA A 76 -32.34 -6.50 -28.32
C ALA A 76 -33.06 -7.81 -28.68
N GLU A 77 -33.48 -8.56 -27.68
CA GLU A 77 -34.19 -9.83 -27.87
C GLU A 77 -35.65 -9.75 -27.40
N ALA A 78 -36.06 -8.63 -26.81
CA ALA A 78 -37.43 -8.26 -26.46
C ALA A 78 -37.55 -6.73 -26.27
N PHE A 79 -38.76 -6.17 -26.44
CA PHE A 79 -39.03 -4.74 -26.25
C PHE A 79 -40.23 -4.49 -25.34
N LEU A 80 -40.11 -3.47 -24.48
CA LEU A 80 -41.21 -2.91 -23.70
C LEU A 80 -41.49 -1.49 -24.18
N LEU A 81 -42.75 -1.23 -24.52
CA LEU A 81 -43.22 0.09 -24.92
C LEU A 81 -44.07 0.67 -23.79
N VAL A 82 -43.57 1.72 -23.14
CA VAL A 82 -44.14 2.26 -21.91
C VAL A 82 -44.73 3.64 -22.16
N TYR A 83 -46.00 3.83 -21.81
CA TYR A 83 -46.68 5.12 -21.80
C TYR A 83 -47.33 5.39 -20.44
N SER A 84 -47.81 6.60 -20.21
CA SER A 84 -48.50 7.00 -18.97
C SER A 84 -49.99 7.23 -19.24
N ILE A 85 -50.87 6.70 -18.38
CA ILE A 85 -52.32 6.87 -18.52
C ILE A 85 -52.81 8.32 -18.31
N SER A 86 -52.00 9.16 -17.65
CA SER A 86 -52.30 10.58 -17.43
C SER A 86 -51.79 11.49 -18.56
N LYS A 87 -51.08 10.93 -19.56
CA LYS A 87 -50.49 11.69 -20.67
C LYS A 87 -50.83 11.08 -22.04
N PRO A 88 -51.87 11.56 -22.75
CA PRO A 88 -52.26 11.04 -24.06
C PRO A 88 -51.16 11.16 -25.13
N SER A 89 -50.32 12.19 -25.05
CA SER A 89 -49.17 12.38 -25.95
C SER A 89 -48.20 11.18 -25.91
N SER A 90 -48.07 10.54 -24.75
CA SER A 90 -47.13 9.44 -24.54
C SER A 90 -47.57 8.15 -25.24
N LEU A 91 -48.89 7.92 -25.35
CA LEU A 91 -49.45 6.81 -26.12
C LEU A 91 -49.17 7.00 -27.62
N PHE A 92 -49.40 8.22 -28.14
CA PHE A 92 -49.07 8.54 -29.53
C PHE A 92 -47.58 8.40 -29.83
N LYS A 93 -46.71 8.81 -28.90
CA LYS A 93 -45.25 8.68 -29.04
C LYS A 93 -44.83 7.20 -29.10
N VAL A 94 -45.47 6.33 -28.34
CA VAL A 94 -45.22 4.89 -28.37
C VAL A 94 -45.57 4.27 -29.74
N ILE A 95 -46.67 4.68 -30.36
CA ILE A 95 -47.05 4.25 -31.72
C ILE A 95 -45.96 4.65 -32.72
N GLN A 96 -45.44 5.87 -32.64
CA GLN A 96 -44.32 6.31 -33.49
C GLN A 96 -43.06 5.48 -33.26
N LEU A 97 -42.74 5.16 -32.01
CA LEU A 97 -41.58 4.33 -31.66
C LEU A 97 -41.72 2.90 -32.20
N TYR A 98 -42.92 2.33 -32.18
CA TYR A 98 -43.21 1.02 -32.75
C TYR A 98 -42.97 0.99 -34.26
N HIS A 99 -43.52 1.94 -35.02
CA HIS A 99 -43.31 2.00 -36.46
C HIS A 99 -41.84 2.26 -36.81
N SER A 100 -41.14 3.11 -36.05
CA SER A 100 -39.70 3.33 -36.20
C SER A 100 -38.90 2.05 -35.96
N LEU A 101 -39.27 1.25 -34.97
CA LEU A 101 -38.63 -0.02 -34.63
C LEU A 101 -38.81 -1.06 -35.74
N ILE A 102 -40.03 -1.19 -36.28
CA ILE A 102 -40.31 -2.10 -37.41
C ILE A 102 -39.54 -1.68 -38.65
N ALA A 103 -39.54 -0.38 -38.97
CA ALA A 103 -38.79 0.15 -40.10
C ALA A 103 -37.28 -0.13 -40.00
N HIS A 104 -36.73 -0.16 -38.78
CA HIS A 104 -35.31 -0.48 -38.56
C HIS A 104 -35.00 -1.98 -38.58
N ARG A 105 -35.90 -2.85 -38.09
CA ARG A 105 -35.65 -4.31 -38.02
C ARG A 105 -36.08 -5.09 -39.25
N GLY A 106 -37.03 -4.61 -40.03
CA GLY A 106 -37.57 -5.29 -41.21
C GLY A 106 -38.46 -6.52 -40.90
N THR A 107 -38.20 -7.28 -39.83
CA THR A 107 -39.02 -8.43 -39.38
C THR A 107 -39.30 -8.43 -37.87
N ILE A 108 -40.49 -8.86 -37.45
CA ILE A 108 -40.91 -8.93 -36.05
C ILE A 108 -40.58 -10.33 -35.50
N ASN A 109 -39.29 -10.60 -35.27
CA ASN A 109 -38.80 -11.89 -34.73
C ASN A 109 -38.51 -11.84 -33.21
N CYS A 110 -39.07 -10.87 -32.48
CA CYS A 110 -38.89 -10.73 -31.04
C CYS A 110 -40.19 -10.24 -30.37
N PRO A 111 -40.46 -10.63 -29.12
CA PRO A 111 -41.65 -10.20 -28.40
C PRO A 111 -41.61 -8.69 -28.10
N ILE A 112 -42.78 -8.06 -28.26
CA ILE A 112 -43.02 -6.64 -27.98
C ILE A 112 -44.27 -6.57 -27.11
N MET A 113 -44.23 -5.81 -26.02
CA MET A 113 -45.37 -5.61 -25.13
C MET A 113 -45.58 -4.13 -24.81
N LEU A 114 -46.83 -3.70 -24.83
CA LEU A 114 -47.29 -2.36 -24.47
C LEU A 114 -47.66 -2.31 -22.98
N VAL A 115 -47.18 -1.30 -22.27
CA VAL A 115 -47.39 -1.12 -20.82
C VAL A 115 -47.90 0.28 -20.54
N GLY A 116 -49.10 0.38 -19.98
CA GLY A 116 -49.64 1.61 -19.41
C GLY A 116 -49.21 1.76 -17.96
N MET A 117 -48.44 2.79 -17.65
CA MET A 117 -47.96 3.08 -16.30
C MET A 117 -48.85 4.11 -15.58
N GLN A 118 -48.72 4.14 -14.27
CA GLN A 118 -49.38 5.09 -13.36
C GLN A 118 -50.89 4.85 -13.19
N ASN A 119 -51.31 3.57 -13.19
CA ASN A 119 -52.71 3.19 -12.97
C ASN A 119 -53.25 3.54 -11.56
N ASP A 120 -52.39 4.02 -10.66
CA ASP A 120 -52.77 4.64 -9.38
C ASP A 120 -53.39 6.04 -9.55
N LEU A 121 -53.15 6.73 -10.67
CA LEU A 121 -53.64 8.08 -10.96
C LEU A 121 -55.00 8.07 -11.68
N GLU A 122 -55.97 7.31 -11.19
CA GLU A 122 -57.28 7.15 -11.86
C GLU A 122 -58.06 8.47 -11.97
N LEU A 123 -57.89 9.37 -11.00
CA LEU A 123 -58.49 10.71 -11.02
C LEU A 123 -57.87 11.66 -12.05
N GLU A 124 -56.65 11.37 -12.50
CA GLU A 124 -55.92 12.14 -13.52
C GLU A 124 -55.86 11.39 -14.86
N ARG A 125 -56.64 10.31 -15.02
CA ARG A 125 -56.67 9.48 -16.24
C ARG A 125 -57.15 10.31 -17.42
N GLN A 126 -56.35 10.32 -18.48
CA GLN A 126 -56.67 10.95 -19.76
C GLN A 126 -56.68 9.95 -20.92
N VAL A 127 -56.17 8.73 -20.71
CA VAL A 127 -56.21 7.61 -21.66
C VAL A 127 -57.09 6.52 -21.07
N LEU A 128 -58.17 6.15 -21.76
CA LEU A 128 -59.06 5.08 -21.30
C LEU A 128 -58.36 3.73 -21.48
N LEU A 129 -58.71 2.77 -20.63
CA LEU A 129 -58.23 1.39 -20.74
C LEU A 129 -58.53 0.82 -22.15
N ASP A 130 -59.71 1.13 -22.69
CA ASP A 130 -60.14 0.71 -24.02
C ASP A 130 -59.28 1.32 -25.13
N ASP A 131 -58.71 2.52 -24.95
CA ASP A 131 -57.81 3.14 -25.93
C ASP A 131 -56.46 2.40 -25.98
N GLY A 132 -55.89 2.09 -24.81
CA GLY A 132 -54.67 1.29 -24.70
C GLY A 132 -54.86 -0.12 -25.27
N LEU A 133 -56.01 -0.73 -25.00
CA LEU A 133 -56.38 -2.05 -25.51
C LEU A 133 -56.57 -2.02 -27.03
N SER A 134 -57.26 -1.01 -27.58
CA SER A 134 -57.45 -0.83 -29.02
C SER A 134 -56.14 -0.66 -29.76
N VAL A 135 -55.23 0.17 -29.23
CA VAL A 135 -53.87 0.34 -29.80
C VAL A 135 -53.10 -0.98 -29.74
N SER A 136 -53.19 -1.74 -28.65
CA SER A 136 -52.51 -3.03 -28.57
C SER A 136 -53.01 -4.04 -29.61
N HIS A 137 -54.31 -4.04 -29.89
CA HIS A 137 -54.93 -4.86 -30.93
C HIS A 137 -54.53 -4.42 -32.34
N GLU A 138 -54.45 -3.11 -32.58
CA GLU A 138 -53.97 -2.53 -33.84
C GLU A 138 -52.51 -2.90 -34.11
N LEU A 139 -51.65 -2.79 -33.09
CA LEU A 139 -50.22 -3.10 -33.21
C LEU A 139 -49.94 -4.61 -33.15
N GLY A 140 -50.88 -5.43 -32.66
CA GLY A 140 -50.72 -6.88 -32.51
C GLY A 140 -49.78 -7.29 -31.37
N VAL A 141 -49.72 -6.49 -30.29
CA VAL A 141 -48.80 -6.69 -29.15
C VAL A 141 -49.59 -6.97 -27.86
N ALA A 142 -48.95 -7.62 -26.88
CA ALA A 142 -49.57 -7.81 -25.56
C ALA A 142 -49.70 -6.48 -24.80
N PHE A 143 -50.68 -6.37 -23.90
CA PHE A 143 -50.97 -5.14 -23.15
C PHE A 143 -51.19 -5.40 -21.66
N ALA A 144 -50.71 -4.48 -20.82
CA ALA A 144 -51.00 -4.43 -19.38
C ALA A 144 -51.01 -2.97 -18.88
N GLU A 145 -51.88 -2.64 -17.91
CA GLU A 145 -51.79 -1.41 -17.12
C GLU A 145 -51.35 -1.71 -15.69
N ILE A 146 -50.33 -1.02 -15.21
CA ILE A 146 -49.74 -1.22 -13.88
C ILE A 146 -49.36 0.11 -13.24
N ASN A 147 -49.10 0.08 -11.94
CA ASN A 147 -48.43 1.16 -11.24
C ASN A 147 -47.09 0.67 -10.67
N ARG A 148 -46.31 1.57 -10.08
CA ARG A 148 -44.98 1.23 -9.52
C ARG A 148 -45.05 0.30 -8.29
N ASP A 149 -46.19 0.24 -7.62
CA ASP A 149 -46.41 -0.50 -6.38
C ASP A 149 -47.01 -1.91 -6.64
N ASP A 150 -47.54 -2.16 -7.85
CA ASP A 150 -48.03 -3.45 -8.32
C ASP A 150 -46.89 -4.38 -8.76
N LEU A 151 -46.17 -4.88 -7.76
CA LEU A 151 -45.02 -5.74 -7.94
C LEU A 151 -45.37 -7.09 -8.61
N VAL A 152 -46.60 -7.56 -8.45
CA VAL A 152 -47.07 -8.80 -9.09
C VAL A 152 -47.27 -8.57 -10.58
N GLY A 153 -47.95 -7.50 -10.96
CA GLY A 153 -48.11 -7.10 -12.37
C GLY A 153 -46.76 -6.86 -13.07
N ILE A 154 -45.80 -6.24 -12.38
CA ILE A 154 -44.43 -6.03 -12.91
C ILE A 154 -43.74 -7.37 -13.21
N LEU A 155 -43.81 -8.35 -12.30
CA LEU A 155 -43.25 -9.68 -12.52
C LEU A 155 -43.93 -10.42 -13.67
N GLU A 156 -45.26 -10.32 -13.76
CA GLU A 156 -46.04 -10.94 -14.84
C GLU A 156 -45.65 -10.43 -16.22
N ILE A 157 -45.34 -9.13 -16.36
CA ILE A 157 -44.86 -8.54 -17.63
C ILE A 157 -43.56 -9.20 -18.10
N PHE A 158 -42.56 -9.34 -17.21
CA PHE A 158 -41.30 -9.96 -17.57
C PHE A 158 -41.44 -11.46 -17.86
N VAL A 159 -42.28 -12.18 -17.10
CA VAL A 159 -42.59 -13.59 -17.36
C VAL A 159 -43.29 -13.76 -18.72
N ASN A 160 -44.25 -12.90 -19.04
CA ASN A 160 -44.98 -12.94 -20.31
C ASN A 160 -44.03 -12.72 -21.50
N LEU A 161 -43.12 -11.74 -21.42
CA LEU A 161 -42.09 -11.54 -22.43
C LEU A 161 -41.19 -12.76 -22.64
N ILE A 162 -40.76 -13.42 -21.56
CA ILE A 162 -39.94 -14.63 -21.63
C ILE A 162 -40.73 -15.77 -22.28
N ASN A 163 -41.99 -15.97 -21.89
CA ASN A 163 -42.86 -17.00 -22.44
C ASN A 163 -43.13 -16.78 -23.94
N GLN A 164 -43.39 -15.55 -24.37
CA GLN A 164 -43.53 -15.20 -25.79
C GLN A 164 -42.23 -15.46 -26.57
N LYS A 165 -41.07 -15.16 -25.98
CA LYS A 165 -39.77 -15.48 -26.60
C LYS A 165 -39.55 -16.99 -26.74
N ILE A 166 -39.93 -17.78 -25.73
CA ILE A 166 -39.86 -19.24 -25.77
C ILE A 166 -40.80 -19.77 -26.87
N TYR A 167 -42.00 -19.21 -26.98
CA TYR A 167 -42.97 -19.55 -28.01
C TYR A 167 -42.49 -19.19 -29.43
N LEU A 168 -41.90 -18.01 -29.64
CA LEU A 168 -41.31 -17.64 -30.94
C LEU A 168 -40.14 -18.58 -31.32
N LYS A 169 -39.31 -18.98 -30.35
CA LYS A 169 -38.28 -20.02 -30.56
C LYS A 169 -38.86 -21.40 -30.87
N SER A 170 -40.04 -21.74 -30.38
CA SER A 170 -40.72 -23.01 -30.68
C SER A 170 -41.40 -22.98 -32.06
N ILE A 171 -41.88 -21.82 -32.52
CA ILE A 171 -42.38 -21.58 -33.89
C ILE A 171 -41.25 -21.69 -34.92
N ASP A 172 -40.08 -21.07 -34.66
CA ASP A 172 -38.92 -21.18 -35.56
C ASP A 172 -38.41 -22.63 -35.69
N LYS A 173 -38.55 -23.44 -34.63
CA LYS A 173 -38.30 -24.89 -34.67
C LYS A 173 -39.41 -25.70 -35.36
N SER A 174 -40.65 -25.22 -35.33
CA SER A 174 -41.82 -25.93 -35.88
C SER A 174 -42.22 -25.48 -37.30
N ARG A 175 -41.46 -24.59 -37.96
CA ARG A 175 -41.49 -24.41 -39.43
C ARG A 175 -41.15 -25.68 -40.23
N PHE A 176 -40.85 -26.80 -39.57
CA PHE A 176 -40.80 -28.15 -40.16
C PHE A 176 -42.11 -28.96 -40.11
N ILE A 177 -43.20 -28.52 -39.43
CA ILE A 177 -44.49 -29.23 -39.44
C ILE A 177 -45.68 -28.26 -39.44
N ARG A 178 -46.63 -28.51 -40.35
CA ARG A 178 -47.72 -27.65 -40.84
C ARG A 178 -48.88 -27.42 -39.83
N ALA A 179 -49.24 -26.14 -39.66
CA ALA A 179 -50.54 -25.51 -39.33
C ALA A 179 -51.58 -26.16 -38.37
N LYS A 180 -51.98 -25.43 -37.32
CA LYS A 180 -53.40 -25.03 -37.09
C LYS A 180 -53.54 -23.85 -36.12
N LYS A 181 -54.58 -23.06 -36.37
CA LYS A 181 -54.97 -21.76 -35.80
C LYS A 181 -55.97 -21.97 -34.65
N ASN A 182 -56.05 -20.99 -33.75
CA ASN A 182 -56.98 -20.78 -32.61
C ASN A 182 -56.44 -21.25 -31.25
N ASP A 183 -56.07 -20.28 -30.41
CA ASP A 183 -56.68 -20.06 -29.08
C ASP A 183 -55.88 -18.99 -28.33
N MET A 184 -56.39 -17.75 -28.33
CA MET A 184 -55.94 -16.69 -27.44
C MET A 184 -57.19 -16.06 -26.83
N SER A 185 -57.61 -16.54 -25.67
CA SER A 185 -58.63 -15.86 -24.85
C SER A 185 -58.29 -15.96 -23.36
N HIS A 186 -58.18 -14.76 -22.78
CA HIS A 186 -58.37 -14.33 -21.39
C HIS A 186 -58.08 -15.32 -20.24
N ILE A 187 -57.11 -14.94 -19.39
CA ILE A 187 -57.01 -15.45 -18.02
C ILE A 187 -57.39 -14.31 -17.06
N LYS A 188 -58.54 -14.43 -16.39
CA LYS A 188 -58.93 -13.66 -15.20
C LYS A 188 -58.75 -14.57 -13.97
N ILE A 189 -58.14 -14.08 -12.88
CA ILE A 189 -58.11 -14.79 -11.59
C ILE A 189 -58.37 -13.82 -10.43
N ASN A 190 -59.24 -14.27 -9.50
CA ASN A 190 -59.76 -13.55 -8.34
C ASN A 190 -59.12 -14.03 -7.02
N HIS A 191 -59.13 -13.13 -6.03
CA HIS A 191 -58.90 -13.27 -4.58
C HIS A 191 -57.50 -13.68 -4.07
N ILE A 192 -56.95 -12.79 -3.23
CA ILE A 192 -55.73 -12.97 -2.43
C ILE A 192 -56.16 -13.05 -0.95
N LYS A 193 -55.63 -14.03 -0.20
CA LYS A 193 -55.62 -14.02 1.28
C LYS A 193 -54.20 -13.76 1.74
N GLU A 194 -54.02 -12.76 2.58
CA GLU A 194 -52.76 -12.47 3.28
C GLU A 194 -52.75 -13.21 4.62
N ASP A 195 -51.69 -14.00 4.86
CA ASP A 195 -51.32 -14.40 6.22
C ASP A 195 -49.80 -14.32 6.38
N ASN A 196 -49.39 -13.44 7.29
CA ASN A 196 -48.11 -13.29 7.98
C ASN A 196 -46.92 -14.14 7.48
N GLY A 197 -46.17 -13.59 6.52
CA GLY A 197 -44.70 -13.70 6.52
C GLY A 197 -44.04 -14.79 5.67
N GLU A 198 -44.75 -15.75 5.08
CA GLU A 198 -44.13 -16.73 4.16
C GLU A 198 -45.03 -17.10 2.97
N ILE A 199 -44.42 -17.09 1.77
CA ILE A 199 -44.84 -17.68 0.48
C ILE A 199 -46.17 -17.18 -0.12
N VAL A 200 -46.07 -16.38 -1.19
CA VAL A 200 -47.19 -16.07 -2.08
C VAL A 200 -47.29 -17.16 -3.15
N SER A 201 -48.29 -18.05 -3.04
CA SER A 201 -48.59 -19.03 -4.09
C SER A 201 -49.70 -18.52 -5.01
N ILE A 202 -49.43 -18.39 -6.31
CA ILE A 202 -50.43 -18.06 -7.34
C ILE A 202 -50.75 -19.34 -8.12
N ARG A 203 -52.03 -19.74 -8.19
CA ARG A 203 -52.47 -20.91 -8.96
C ARG A 203 -53.18 -20.48 -10.25
N SER A 204 -52.59 -20.81 -11.40
CA SER A 204 -53.29 -20.81 -12.70
C SER A 204 -53.80 -22.22 -13.02
N ARG A 205 -55.01 -22.32 -13.61
CA ARG A 205 -55.77 -23.58 -13.69
C ARG A 205 -55.19 -24.64 -14.64
N ASN A 206 -54.21 -24.33 -15.50
CA ASN A 206 -53.82 -25.23 -16.59
C ASN A 206 -52.34 -25.61 -16.74
N ASN A 207 -51.45 -25.29 -15.81
CA ASN A 207 -50.17 -26.01 -15.64
C ASN A 207 -49.55 -25.64 -14.30
N SER A 208 -49.13 -26.66 -13.53
CA SER A 208 -48.51 -26.54 -12.22
C SER A 208 -47.18 -25.78 -12.29
N THR A 209 -47.25 -24.46 -12.14
CA THR A 209 -46.09 -23.58 -11.99
C THR A 209 -45.94 -23.25 -10.50
N GLU A 210 -44.94 -23.86 -9.85
CA GLU A 210 -44.47 -23.47 -8.52
C GLU A 210 -43.35 -22.44 -8.68
N LEU A 211 -43.55 -21.27 -8.08
CA LEU A 211 -42.59 -20.17 -8.03
C LEU A 211 -41.87 -20.24 -6.69
N ILE A 212 -40.58 -20.59 -6.70
CA ILE A 212 -39.73 -20.67 -5.50
C ILE A 212 -38.76 -19.49 -5.55
N ILE A 213 -38.83 -18.59 -4.58
CA ILE A 213 -37.87 -17.51 -4.37
C ILE A 213 -36.81 -18.04 -3.38
N PRO A 214 -35.55 -18.27 -3.79
CA PRO A 214 -34.53 -18.71 -2.86
C PRO A 214 -34.07 -17.53 -1.97
N ASN A 215 -34.06 -17.75 -0.66
CA ASN A 215 -33.34 -16.90 0.30
C ASN A 215 -31.83 -17.06 0.07
N THR A 216 -31.20 -16.11 -0.62
CA THR A 216 -29.74 -15.95 -0.63
C THR A 216 -29.36 -14.74 0.22
N ALA A 217 -29.43 -14.90 1.54
CA ALA A 217 -28.90 -13.94 2.51
C ALA A 217 -27.49 -14.29 3.01
N GLU A 218 -26.83 -15.33 2.46
CA GLU A 218 -25.48 -15.75 2.90
C GLU A 218 -24.36 -15.61 1.85
N SER A 219 -24.60 -14.92 0.72
CA SER A 219 -23.57 -14.74 -0.32
C SER A 219 -23.26 -13.29 -0.73
N LEU A 220 -23.74 -12.27 -0.02
CA LEU A 220 -23.62 -10.86 -0.45
C LEU A 220 -22.88 -9.92 0.52
N ASN A 221 -21.98 -10.45 1.36
CA ASN A 221 -21.02 -9.62 2.09
C ASN A 221 -19.74 -9.27 1.29
N ASN A 222 -19.67 -9.61 -0.01
CA ASN A 222 -18.46 -9.39 -0.83
C ASN A 222 -18.51 -8.13 -1.73
N ASN A 223 -19.65 -7.43 -1.84
CA ASN A 223 -19.79 -6.32 -2.80
C ASN A 223 -19.15 -5.00 -2.34
N ASP A 224 -18.94 -4.80 -1.03
CA ASP A 224 -18.21 -3.63 -0.52
C ASP A 224 -16.68 -3.78 -0.68
N GLU A 225 -16.18 -5.01 -0.68
CA GLU A 225 -14.75 -5.28 -0.92
C GLU A 225 -14.40 -5.06 -2.40
N ASP A 226 -15.21 -5.55 -3.34
CA ASP A 226 -14.97 -5.38 -4.78
C ASP A 226 -15.00 -3.91 -5.23
N ASN A 227 -15.92 -3.10 -4.70
CA ASN A 227 -15.95 -1.65 -4.97
C ASN A 227 -14.75 -0.88 -4.37
N SER A 228 -14.18 -1.37 -3.26
CA SER A 228 -13.00 -0.77 -2.63
C SER A 228 -11.69 -1.15 -3.32
N ILE A 229 -11.60 -2.40 -3.80
CA ILE A 229 -10.49 -2.94 -4.58
C ILE A 229 -10.39 -2.19 -5.91
N PHE A 230 -11.54 -1.96 -6.55
CA PHE A 230 -11.62 -1.25 -7.82
C PHE A 230 -11.18 0.22 -7.73
N LYS A 231 -11.52 0.93 -6.66
CA LYS A 231 -11.07 2.32 -6.43
C LYS A 231 -9.56 2.43 -6.32
N ARG A 232 -8.89 1.45 -5.69
CA ARG A 232 -7.42 1.43 -5.55
C ARG A 232 -6.72 1.19 -6.88
N GLU A 233 -7.27 0.30 -7.71
CA GLU A 233 -6.72 0.00 -9.03
C GLU A 233 -6.85 1.19 -9.98
N ILE A 234 -7.99 1.90 -9.95
CA ILE A 234 -8.20 3.13 -10.73
C ILE A 234 -7.22 4.23 -10.32
N ILE A 235 -7.03 4.44 -9.01
CA ILE A 235 -6.09 5.44 -8.49
C ILE A 235 -4.65 5.04 -8.83
N GLY A 236 -4.29 3.77 -8.63
CA GLY A 236 -2.96 3.25 -8.94
C GLY A 236 -2.61 3.36 -10.43
N PHE A 237 -3.56 3.06 -11.31
CA PHE A 237 -3.43 3.29 -12.75
C PHE A 237 -3.16 4.77 -13.06
N SER A 238 -3.94 5.67 -12.46
CA SER A 238 -3.85 7.11 -12.75
C SER A 238 -2.53 7.73 -12.25
N ILE A 239 -2.09 7.35 -11.05
CA ILE A 239 -0.80 7.80 -10.48
C ILE A 239 0.38 7.19 -11.23
N GLY A 240 0.25 5.96 -11.74
CA GLY A 240 1.32 5.22 -12.42
C GLY A 240 1.94 5.95 -13.61
N HIS A 241 1.20 6.85 -14.26
CA HIS A 241 1.67 7.64 -15.41
C HIS A 241 2.22 9.04 -15.03
N PHE A 242 1.97 9.50 -13.80
CA PHE A 242 2.19 10.89 -13.38
C PHE A 242 3.64 11.37 -13.56
N TYR A 243 4.62 10.51 -13.28
CA TYR A 243 6.04 10.85 -13.47
C TYR A 243 6.40 11.11 -14.94
N ASN A 244 5.83 10.33 -15.86
CA ASN A 244 6.06 10.48 -17.29
C ASN A 244 5.42 11.77 -17.81
N ASP A 245 4.25 12.15 -17.28
CA ASP A 245 3.57 13.40 -17.61
C ASP A 245 4.35 14.64 -17.14
N LEU A 246 4.95 14.60 -15.94
CA LEU A 246 5.84 15.66 -15.46
C LEU A 246 7.04 15.86 -16.40
N CYS A 247 7.69 14.76 -16.80
CA CYS A 247 8.84 14.80 -17.71
C CYS A 247 8.44 15.32 -19.10
N ALA A 248 7.29 14.88 -19.63
CA ALA A 248 6.76 15.32 -20.91
C ALA A 248 6.43 16.83 -20.91
N CYS A 249 5.82 17.33 -19.84
CA CYS A 249 5.52 18.75 -19.70
C CYS A 249 6.79 19.60 -19.78
N MET A 250 7.84 19.21 -19.06
CA MET A 250 9.14 19.90 -19.13
C MET A 250 9.82 19.78 -20.50
N TRP A 251 9.71 18.62 -21.16
CA TRP A 251 10.23 18.44 -22.52
C TRP A 251 9.63 19.45 -23.50
N PHE A 252 8.31 19.64 -23.48
CA PHE A 252 7.63 20.55 -24.42
C PHE A 252 7.75 22.03 -24.06
N THR A 253 7.80 22.36 -22.77
CA THR A 253 7.75 23.76 -22.31
C THR A 253 9.13 24.36 -22.05
N TYR A 254 10.08 23.56 -21.55
CA TYR A 254 11.33 24.08 -20.98
C TYR A 254 12.59 23.73 -21.79
N LEU A 255 12.59 22.62 -22.55
CA LEU A 255 13.80 22.17 -23.23
C LEU A 255 14.38 23.20 -24.20
N MET A 256 13.55 23.85 -25.03
CA MET A 256 14.05 24.88 -25.96
C MET A 256 14.69 26.05 -25.24
N VAL A 257 14.01 26.55 -24.21
CA VAL A 257 14.52 27.63 -23.36
C VAL A 257 15.86 27.22 -22.74
N PHE A 258 15.96 25.99 -22.25
CA PHE A 258 17.20 25.44 -21.71
C PHE A 258 18.33 25.36 -22.75
N LEU A 259 18.07 24.83 -23.95
CA LEU A 259 19.10 24.68 -24.98
C LEU A 259 19.62 26.03 -25.49
N GLU A 260 18.73 26.99 -25.73
CA GLU A 260 19.10 28.30 -26.27
C GLU A 260 19.69 29.21 -25.20
N LYS A 261 19.07 29.28 -24.02
CA LYS A 261 19.46 30.26 -22.99
C LYS A 261 20.53 29.72 -22.03
N VAL A 262 20.50 28.43 -21.68
CA VAL A 262 21.43 27.85 -20.70
C VAL A 262 22.64 27.23 -21.38
N GLN A 263 22.41 26.32 -22.32
CA GLN A 263 23.50 25.63 -23.04
C GLN A 263 24.09 26.47 -24.18
N ARG A 264 23.48 27.62 -24.49
CA ARG A 264 23.90 28.57 -25.54
C ARG A 264 24.04 27.90 -26.93
N PHE A 265 23.15 26.97 -27.25
CA PHE A 265 23.04 26.44 -28.61
C PHE A 265 22.43 27.49 -29.55
N GLU A 266 22.87 27.49 -30.81
CA GLU A 266 22.18 28.21 -31.87
C GLU A 266 20.76 27.67 -32.03
N SER A 267 19.77 28.54 -32.25
CA SER A 267 18.36 28.15 -32.41
C SER A 267 18.14 27.09 -33.49
N SER A 268 18.97 27.08 -34.55
CA SER A 268 18.95 26.04 -35.59
C SER A 268 19.33 24.65 -35.05
N LYS A 269 20.35 24.57 -34.18
CA LYS A 269 20.79 23.31 -33.56
C LYS A 269 19.83 22.87 -32.47
N ALA A 270 19.29 23.78 -31.67
CA ALA A 270 18.27 23.47 -30.69
C ALA A 270 17.00 22.90 -31.36
N GLY A 271 16.55 23.54 -32.44
CA GLY A 271 15.44 23.04 -33.26
C GLY A 271 15.74 21.70 -33.93
N PHE A 272 16.96 21.47 -34.43
CA PHE A 272 17.38 20.18 -34.97
C PHE A 272 17.34 19.06 -33.91
N ILE A 273 17.83 19.34 -32.70
CA ILE A 273 17.82 18.39 -31.58
C ILE A 273 16.38 18.01 -31.20
N MET A 274 15.48 18.99 -31.12
CA MET A 274 14.05 18.72 -30.92
C MET A 274 13.46 17.87 -32.05
N LEU A 275 13.76 18.20 -33.31
CA LEU A 275 13.26 17.46 -34.47
C LEU A 275 13.68 15.99 -34.42
N VAL A 276 14.95 15.71 -34.10
CA VAL A 276 15.44 14.33 -33.93
C VAL A 276 14.70 13.64 -32.79
N GLY A 277 14.38 14.35 -31.71
CA GLY A 277 13.52 13.83 -30.65
C GLY A 277 12.14 13.39 -31.16
N GLN A 278 11.45 14.23 -31.96
CA GLN A 278 10.13 13.90 -32.51
C GLN A 278 10.17 12.71 -33.49
N VAL A 279 11.23 12.62 -34.31
CA VAL A 279 11.45 11.46 -35.19
C VAL A 279 11.72 10.20 -34.36
N GLY A 280 12.53 10.33 -33.31
CA GLY A 280 12.82 9.25 -32.36
C GLY A 280 11.56 8.73 -31.66
N ASP A 281 10.66 9.62 -31.25
CA ASP A 281 9.37 9.25 -30.66
C ASP A 281 8.48 8.50 -31.66
N SER A 282 8.37 9.00 -32.90
CA SER A 282 7.58 8.38 -33.95
C SER A 282 8.03 6.93 -34.23
N LEU A 283 9.34 6.71 -34.34
CA LEU A 283 9.91 5.38 -34.54
C LEU A 283 9.76 4.49 -33.30
N SER A 284 9.99 5.05 -32.11
CA SER A 284 9.90 4.32 -30.85
C SER A 284 8.47 3.89 -30.56
N THR A 285 7.47 4.72 -30.86
CA THR A 285 6.06 4.41 -30.67
C THR A 285 5.62 3.20 -31.50
N ILE A 286 6.04 3.13 -32.77
CA ILE A 286 5.75 1.98 -33.65
C ILE A 286 6.46 0.72 -33.12
N LEU A 287 7.75 0.84 -32.80
CA LEU A 287 8.59 -0.26 -32.35
C LEU A 287 8.09 -0.84 -31.01
N VAL A 288 7.82 0.01 -30.02
CA VAL A 288 7.35 -0.43 -28.70
C VAL A 288 5.92 -0.96 -28.79
N GLY A 289 5.05 -0.40 -29.62
CA GLY A 289 3.73 -0.97 -29.89
C GLY A 289 3.83 -2.43 -30.36
N TYR A 290 4.62 -2.66 -31.41
CA TYR A 290 4.85 -4.01 -31.95
C TYR A 290 5.49 -4.97 -30.93
N LEU A 291 6.56 -4.55 -30.25
CA LEU A 291 7.30 -5.40 -29.32
C LEU A 291 6.51 -5.70 -28.03
N SER A 292 5.72 -4.73 -27.55
CA SER A 292 4.83 -4.89 -26.40
C SER A 292 3.76 -5.94 -26.70
N ASP A 293 3.16 -5.89 -27.89
CA ASP A 293 2.15 -6.86 -28.33
C ASP A 293 2.73 -8.26 -28.59
N ALA A 294 3.92 -8.34 -29.19
CA ALA A 294 4.60 -9.60 -29.45
C ALA A 294 5.16 -10.28 -28.17
N GLY A 295 5.18 -9.59 -27.03
CA GLY A 295 5.57 -10.17 -25.73
C GLY A 295 7.08 -10.38 -25.56
N TYR A 296 7.92 -9.68 -26.33
CA TYR A 296 9.38 -9.76 -26.23
C TYR A 296 9.87 -9.09 -24.94
N ILE A 297 10.12 -9.88 -23.90
CA ILE A 297 10.48 -9.40 -22.55
C ILE A 297 11.59 -10.26 -21.94
N PRO A 298 12.58 -9.65 -21.24
CA PRO A 298 13.60 -10.39 -20.49
C PRO A 298 12.99 -11.43 -19.52
N SER A 299 13.63 -12.60 -19.40
CA SER A 299 13.13 -13.74 -18.61
C SER A 299 12.78 -13.41 -17.16
N PHE A 300 13.48 -12.46 -16.54
CA PHE A 300 13.23 -12.03 -15.15
C PHE A 300 11.98 -11.14 -15.00
N LEU A 301 11.54 -10.44 -16.05
CA LEU A 301 10.38 -9.55 -16.03
C LEU A 301 9.06 -10.25 -16.41
N LYS A 302 9.13 -11.44 -17.03
CA LYS A 302 7.93 -12.22 -17.43
C LYS A 302 6.91 -12.44 -16.31
N ARG A 303 7.33 -12.41 -15.04
CA ARG A 303 6.45 -12.57 -13.87
C ARG A 303 5.46 -11.42 -13.66
N PHE A 304 5.76 -10.23 -14.16
CA PHE A 304 4.93 -9.04 -13.94
C PHE A 304 3.88 -8.81 -15.03
N GLY A 305 3.86 -9.64 -16.08
CA GLY A 305 2.97 -9.48 -17.22
C GLY A 305 3.54 -8.56 -18.30
N LYS A 306 2.96 -8.65 -19.49
CA LYS A 306 3.54 -8.04 -20.70
C LYS A 306 3.59 -6.51 -20.65
N ARG A 307 2.49 -5.86 -20.26
CA ARG A 307 2.35 -4.39 -20.27
C ARG A 307 3.15 -3.74 -19.16
N ILE A 308 3.03 -4.27 -17.94
CA ILE A 308 3.74 -3.75 -16.77
C ILE A 308 5.26 -3.85 -16.95
N SER A 309 5.76 -4.91 -17.60
CA SER A 309 7.19 -5.04 -17.88
C SER A 309 7.71 -3.92 -18.80
N TRP A 310 7.00 -3.60 -19.88
CA TRP A 310 7.35 -2.50 -20.78
C TRP A 310 7.21 -1.14 -20.11
N HIS A 311 6.21 -0.97 -19.25
CA HIS A 311 6.07 0.23 -18.41
C HIS A 311 7.28 0.43 -17.49
N MET A 312 7.76 -0.64 -16.83
CA MET A 312 8.95 -0.57 -15.97
C MET A 312 10.22 -0.25 -16.76
N ILE A 313 10.41 -0.88 -17.91
CA ILE A 313 11.55 -0.59 -18.81
C ILE A 313 11.54 0.88 -19.22
N GLY A 314 10.38 1.38 -19.65
CA GLY A 314 10.21 2.78 -20.03
C GLY A 314 10.48 3.73 -18.87
N THR A 315 9.96 3.44 -17.67
CA THR A 315 10.15 4.28 -16.48
C THR A 315 11.63 4.39 -16.10
N VAL A 316 12.39 3.30 -16.17
CA VAL A 316 13.83 3.30 -15.91
C VAL A 316 14.58 4.07 -16.99
N ALA A 317 14.20 3.91 -18.27
CA ALA A 317 14.79 4.66 -19.38
C ALA A 317 14.55 6.18 -19.24
N VAL A 318 13.33 6.60 -18.89
CA VAL A 318 13.00 8.01 -18.62
C VAL A 318 13.78 8.53 -17.41
N ALA A 319 13.77 7.82 -16.28
CA ALA A 319 14.48 8.27 -15.07
C ALA A 319 16.00 8.40 -15.27
N SER A 320 16.59 7.46 -16.01
CA SER A 320 18.03 7.50 -16.30
C SER A 320 18.37 8.59 -17.32
N SER A 321 17.60 8.76 -18.39
CA SER A 321 17.92 9.75 -19.44
C SER A 321 17.58 11.19 -19.06
N PHE A 322 16.41 11.41 -18.45
CA PHE A 322 15.86 12.75 -18.21
C PHE A 322 16.76 13.61 -17.32
N SER A 323 17.34 13.02 -16.27
CA SER A 323 18.28 13.69 -15.37
C SER A 323 19.54 14.20 -16.08
N PHE A 324 19.97 13.49 -17.13
CA PHE A 324 21.18 13.85 -17.87
C PHE A 324 20.93 14.79 -19.05
N ILE A 325 19.72 14.83 -19.62
CA ILE A 325 19.35 15.77 -20.70
C ILE A 325 19.60 17.22 -20.27
N PHE A 326 19.30 17.52 -19.01
CA PHE A 326 19.50 18.83 -18.44
C PHE A 326 20.84 18.99 -17.70
N SER A 327 21.74 18.02 -17.85
CA SER A 327 23.13 18.09 -17.37
C SER A 327 24.08 18.45 -18.52
N GLY A 328 25.21 19.11 -18.21
CA GLY A 328 26.25 19.35 -19.21
C GLY A 328 26.92 18.04 -19.69
N CYS A 329 27.53 18.06 -20.88
CA CYS A 329 28.22 16.89 -21.44
C CYS A 329 29.35 16.38 -20.51
N TRP A 330 29.19 15.17 -19.97
CA TRP A 330 30.10 14.57 -18.99
C TRP A 330 31.54 14.34 -19.48
N PHE A 331 31.73 14.09 -20.78
CA PHE A 331 33.05 13.77 -21.37
C PHE A 331 33.65 14.91 -22.21
N CYS A 332 32.92 16.00 -22.43
CA CYS A 332 33.36 17.13 -23.26
C CYS A 332 34.23 18.09 -22.43
N LYS A 333 35.45 17.67 -22.04
CA LYS A 333 36.32 18.49 -21.17
C LYS A 333 36.99 19.70 -21.82
N ASN A 334 36.98 19.85 -23.15
CA ASN A 334 37.81 20.86 -23.86
C ASN A 334 37.22 21.45 -25.16
N SER A 335 35.94 21.21 -25.47
CA SER A 335 35.27 21.87 -26.60
C SER A 335 34.07 22.61 -26.04
N ALA A 336 33.84 23.85 -26.48
CA ALA A 336 32.70 24.67 -26.06
C ALA A 336 31.43 23.82 -25.95
N ASN A 337 30.58 24.09 -24.94
CA ASN A 337 29.34 23.32 -24.68
C ASN A 337 28.38 23.18 -25.89
N SER A 338 28.66 23.88 -27.01
CA SER A 338 27.99 23.83 -28.32
C SER A 338 28.71 22.98 -29.40
N GLY A 339 29.76 22.24 -29.04
CA GLY A 339 30.55 21.41 -29.95
C GLY A 339 29.83 20.13 -30.41
N PHE A 340 30.26 19.56 -31.54
CA PHE A 340 29.65 18.38 -32.16
C PHE A 340 29.51 17.17 -31.21
N GLY A 341 30.47 16.98 -30.30
CA GLY A 341 30.43 15.92 -29.28
C GLY A 341 29.32 16.10 -28.24
N ALA A 342 29.01 17.35 -27.85
CA ALA A 342 27.92 17.64 -26.93
C ALA A 342 26.56 17.40 -27.60
N THR A 343 26.44 17.74 -28.89
CA THR A 343 25.23 17.44 -29.69
C THR A 343 24.98 15.94 -29.78
N ILE A 344 25.99 15.12 -30.08
CA ILE A 344 25.83 13.65 -30.15
C ILE A 344 25.42 13.06 -28.81
N TYR A 345 26.05 13.50 -27.71
CA TYR A 345 25.71 13.07 -26.37
C TYR A 345 24.24 13.37 -26.04
N LEU A 346 23.82 14.61 -26.29
CA LEU A 346 22.46 15.04 -26.02
C LEU A 346 21.45 14.28 -26.91
N LEU A 347 21.75 14.07 -28.19
CA LEU A 347 20.91 13.28 -29.10
C LEU A 347 20.74 11.84 -28.61
N ALA A 348 21.80 11.18 -28.12
CA ALA A 348 21.70 9.82 -27.60
C ALA A 348 20.77 9.74 -26.36
N LEU A 349 20.87 10.71 -25.44
CA LEU A 349 20.01 10.77 -24.27
C LEU A 349 18.56 11.09 -24.63
N ILE A 350 18.35 11.99 -25.59
CA ILE A 350 17.01 12.34 -26.07
C ILE A 350 16.36 11.14 -26.74
N LEU A 351 17.08 10.39 -27.58
CA LEU A 351 16.53 9.17 -28.19
C LEU A 351 16.18 8.11 -27.13
N LEU A 352 17.00 7.97 -26.08
CA LEU A 352 16.69 7.09 -24.95
C LEU A 352 15.47 7.56 -24.15
N PHE A 353 15.34 8.87 -23.94
CA PHE A 353 14.18 9.48 -23.29
C PHE A 353 12.90 9.25 -24.10
N GLN A 354 12.94 9.48 -25.41
CA GLN A 354 11.79 9.29 -26.31
C GLN A 354 11.39 7.82 -26.39
N PHE A 355 12.35 6.89 -26.45
CA PHE A 355 12.08 5.46 -26.31
C PHE A 355 11.41 5.13 -24.97
N GLY A 356 11.92 5.68 -23.87
CA GLY A 356 11.37 5.48 -22.54
C GLY A 356 9.94 6.02 -22.41
N TRP A 357 9.71 7.24 -22.90
CA TRP A 357 8.41 7.89 -22.89
C TRP A 357 7.37 7.10 -23.69
N ALA A 358 7.70 6.70 -24.92
CA ALA A 358 6.86 5.86 -25.77
C ALA A 358 6.55 4.51 -25.09
N ALA A 359 7.54 3.90 -24.44
CA ALA A 359 7.36 2.63 -23.75
C ALA A 359 6.41 2.73 -22.55
N VAL A 360 6.48 3.80 -21.75
CA VAL A 360 5.52 4.06 -20.66
C VAL A 360 4.13 4.34 -21.23
N GLN A 361 4.01 5.29 -22.17
CA GLN A 361 2.73 5.76 -22.72
C GLN A 361 1.93 4.63 -23.39
N ILE A 362 2.56 3.88 -24.30
CA ILE A 362 1.87 2.85 -25.08
C ILE A 362 1.50 1.65 -24.21
N SER A 363 2.39 1.24 -23.31
CA SER A 363 2.07 0.14 -22.38
C SER A 363 0.96 0.52 -21.41
N HIS A 364 0.96 1.76 -20.91
CA HIS A 364 -0.07 2.28 -20.00
C HIS A 364 -1.44 2.39 -20.67
N LEU A 365 -1.51 2.91 -21.90
CA LEU A 365 -2.78 2.96 -22.65
C LEU A 365 -3.31 1.56 -22.99
N ALA A 366 -2.43 0.61 -23.32
CA ALA A 366 -2.80 -0.77 -23.58
C ALA A 366 -3.33 -1.53 -22.34
N LEU A 367 -3.05 -1.03 -21.13
CA LEU A 367 -3.56 -1.59 -19.87
C LEU A 367 -5.07 -1.30 -19.68
N VAL A 368 -5.59 -0.20 -20.23
CA VAL A 368 -7.01 0.20 -20.07
C VAL A 368 -7.99 -0.88 -20.57
N PRO A 369 -7.87 -1.41 -21.80
CA PRO A 369 -8.75 -2.47 -22.27
C PRO A 369 -8.51 -3.83 -21.60
N GLU A 370 -7.32 -4.06 -21.03
CA GLU A 370 -6.97 -5.31 -20.33
C GLU A 370 -7.53 -5.36 -18.89
N MET A 371 -7.68 -4.22 -18.21
CA MET A 371 -8.17 -4.18 -16.82
C MET A 371 -9.69 -4.19 -16.67
N SER A 372 -10.42 -3.65 -17.63
CA SER A 372 -11.89 -3.67 -17.58
C SER A 372 -12.47 -3.85 -18.96
N SER A 373 -13.55 -4.62 -19.06
CA SER A 373 -14.38 -4.76 -20.27
C SER A 373 -15.48 -3.68 -20.34
N CYS A 374 -15.76 -2.99 -19.23
CA CYS A 374 -16.82 -2.00 -19.12
C CYS A 374 -16.37 -0.62 -19.62
N HIS A 375 -17.16 0.00 -20.50
CA HIS A 375 -16.81 1.30 -21.09
C HIS A 375 -16.84 2.45 -20.07
N SER A 376 -17.81 2.44 -19.14
CA SER A 376 -17.94 3.47 -18.08
C SER A 376 -16.70 3.53 -17.19
N VAL A 377 -16.16 2.37 -16.84
CA VAL A 377 -14.93 2.23 -16.07
C VAL A 377 -13.74 2.76 -16.85
N ARG A 378 -13.56 2.33 -18.11
CA ARG A 378 -12.44 2.80 -18.96
C ARG A 378 -12.43 4.32 -19.10
N ASN A 379 -13.62 4.91 -19.27
CA ASN A 379 -13.79 6.36 -19.34
C ASN A 379 -13.40 7.01 -18.02
N SER A 380 -13.85 6.46 -16.89
CA SER A 380 -13.48 6.96 -15.56
C SER A 380 -11.96 6.91 -15.33
N MET A 381 -11.31 5.79 -15.68
CA MET A 381 -9.85 5.63 -15.58
C MET A 381 -9.08 6.65 -16.43
N GLN A 382 -9.55 6.89 -17.66
CA GLN A 382 -8.96 7.89 -18.53
C GLN A 382 -9.19 9.31 -17.99
N SER A 383 -10.37 9.63 -17.48
CA SER A 383 -10.67 10.92 -16.85
C SER A 383 -9.78 11.21 -15.65
N PHE A 384 -9.58 10.23 -14.76
CA PHE A 384 -8.65 10.38 -13.63
C PHE A 384 -7.20 10.55 -14.10
N ARG A 385 -6.74 9.78 -15.08
CA ARG A 385 -5.41 9.96 -15.68
C ARG A 385 -5.23 11.39 -16.22
N TYR A 386 -6.19 11.89 -17.00
CA TYR A 386 -6.14 13.25 -17.53
C TYR A 386 -6.13 14.32 -16.42
N ALA A 387 -6.89 14.12 -15.33
CA ALA A 387 -6.86 15.01 -14.18
C ALA A 387 -5.45 15.08 -13.56
N PHE A 388 -4.78 13.93 -13.38
CA PHE A 388 -3.40 13.88 -12.90
C PHE A 388 -2.42 14.52 -13.90
N SER A 389 -2.58 14.33 -15.20
CA SER A 389 -1.76 15.01 -16.21
C SER A 389 -1.96 16.53 -16.18
N MET A 390 -3.18 17.02 -15.96
CA MET A 390 -3.46 18.45 -15.79
C MET A 390 -2.78 19.01 -14.53
N ILE A 391 -2.84 18.27 -13.42
CA ILE A 391 -2.12 18.62 -12.19
C ILE A 391 -0.61 18.71 -12.45
N ALA A 392 -0.04 17.72 -13.15
CA ALA A 392 1.38 17.73 -13.53
C ALA A 392 1.74 19.00 -14.34
N ASN A 393 0.92 19.35 -15.34
CA ASN A 393 1.12 20.55 -16.16
C ASN A 393 1.06 21.83 -15.33
N VAL A 394 0.02 22.00 -14.52
CA VAL A 394 -0.15 23.19 -13.66
C VAL A 394 1.02 23.30 -12.68
N LEU A 395 1.44 22.19 -12.07
CA LEU A 395 2.61 22.18 -11.18
C LEU A 395 3.87 22.65 -11.89
N VAL A 396 4.18 22.13 -13.08
CA VAL A 396 5.36 22.54 -13.85
C VAL A 396 5.28 24.03 -14.23
N PHE A 397 4.11 24.51 -14.69
CA PHE A 397 3.94 25.93 -15.00
C PHE A 397 4.05 26.84 -13.78
N CYS A 398 3.46 26.48 -12.63
CA CYS A 398 3.61 27.25 -11.40
C CYS A 398 5.07 27.28 -10.92
N LEU A 399 5.79 26.16 -11.02
CA LEU A 399 7.21 26.08 -10.70
C LEU A 399 8.05 26.96 -11.63
N LEU A 400 7.81 26.90 -12.93
CA LEU A 400 8.47 27.78 -13.90
C LEU A 400 8.16 29.25 -13.62
N TYR A 401 6.88 29.61 -13.44
CA TYR A 401 6.44 30.98 -13.19
C TYR A 401 7.07 31.56 -11.93
N THR A 402 7.07 30.82 -10.82
CA THR A 402 7.68 31.29 -9.55
C THR A 402 9.18 31.49 -9.67
N LEU A 403 9.84 30.73 -10.54
CA LEU A 403 11.27 30.84 -10.79
C LEU A 403 11.60 32.03 -11.71
N PHE A 404 10.87 32.21 -12.81
CA PHE A 404 11.04 33.36 -13.71
C PHE A 404 10.57 34.69 -13.08
N SER A 405 9.61 34.68 -12.16
CA SER A 405 9.09 35.90 -11.51
C SER A 405 10.06 36.53 -10.51
N ARG A 406 11.20 35.88 -10.22
CA ARG A 406 12.26 36.44 -9.38
C ARG A 406 13.24 37.33 -10.14
N ASP A 407 13.21 37.32 -11.48
CA ASP A 407 14.10 38.11 -12.32
C ASP A 407 13.49 39.48 -12.63
N LYS A 408 14.23 40.57 -12.36
CA LYS A 408 13.76 41.96 -12.50
C LYS A 408 14.21 42.67 -13.79
N SER A 409 14.90 41.99 -14.71
CA SER A 409 15.41 42.59 -15.95
C SER A 409 15.22 41.67 -17.17
N PRO A 410 14.32 42.00 -18.12
CA PRO A 410 13.91 41.08 -19.19
C PRO A 410 14.85 41.01 -20.41
N GLU A 411 15.92 41.80 -20.49
CA GLU A 411 16.73 41.92 -21.73
C GLU A 411 18.17 41.41 -21.62
N VAL A 412 18.72 41.20 -20.43
CA VAL A 412 20.05 40.61 -20.23
C VAL A 412 19.98 39.63 -19.06
N ILE A 413 20.05 38.34 -19.37
CA ILE A 413 20.07 37.24 -18.40
C ILE A 413 21.46 37.23 -17.75
N ASP A 414 21.53 37.54 -16.45
CA ASP A 414 22.78 37.61 -15.68
C ASP A 414 23.28 36.19 -15.33
N GLU A 415 24.53 36.03 -14.86
CA GLU A 415 25.05 34.70 -14.45
C GLU A 415 24.19 34.04 -13.34
N GLY A 416 23.47 34.86 -12.55
CA GLY A 416 22.49 34.42 -11.56
C GLY A 416 21.24 33.76 -12.17
N ASP A 417 20.79 34.23 -13.33
CA ASP A 417 19.60 33.69 -14.01
C ASP A 417 19.95 32.37 -14.71
N LEU A 418 21.18 32.25 -15.22
CA LEU A 418 21.74 30.98 -15.72
C LEU A 418 21.81 29.92 -14.60
N PHE A 419 22.11 30.36 -13.37
CA PHE A 419 22.08 29.52 -12.17
C PHE A 419 20.64 29.13 -11.79
N SER A 420 19.68 30.05 -11.85
CA SER A 420 18.24 29.78 -11.64
C SER A 420 17.64 28.80 -12.66
N MET A 421 18.03 28.90 -13.93
CA MET A 421 17.60 27.95 -14.97
C MET A 421 18.30 26.58 -14.84
N ALA A 422 19.56 26.55 -14.41
CA ALA A 422 20.20 25.33 -13.97
C ALA A 422 19.52 24.77 -12.70
N VAL A 423 18.92 25.61 -11.86
CA VAL A 423 18.12 25.23 -10.68
C VAL A 423 16.79 24.56 -11.04
N LEU A 424 16.30 24.62 -12.29
CA LEU A 424 15.15 23.82 -12.77
C LEU A 424 15.52 22.38 -13.16
N SER A 425 16.64 22.25 -13.88
CA SER A 425 17.32 20.96 -14.11
C SER A 425 17.72 20.31 -12.79
N LYS A 426 18.36 21.12 -11.96
CA LYS A 426 18.63 20.76 -10.60
C LYS A 426 17.36 20.83 -9.76
N LEU A 427 16.15 21.25 -10.13
CA LEU A 427 15.02 21.25 -9.18
C LEU A 427 14.65 19.81 -8.86
N PHE A 428 14.72 18.91 -9.84
CA PHE A 428 14.64 17.47 -9.61
C PHE A 428 15.88 16.90 -8.88
N GLY A 429 16.95 17.69 -8.73
CA GLY A 429 18.07 17.48 -7.80
C GLY A 429 18.03 18.26 -6.46
N ASP A 430 17.38 19.42 -6.38
CA ASP A 430 17.63 20.53 -5.44
C ASP A 430 16.32 20.89 -4.71
N THR A 431 15.12 20.60 -5.26
CA THR A 431 13.92 20.46 -4.39
C THR A 431 14.01 19.22 -3.51
N LEU A 432 14.93 18.30 -3.79
CA LEU A 432 15.39 17.25 -2.87
C LEU A 432 16.63 17.66 -2.04
N ALA A 433 17.06 18.93 -2.09
CA ALA A 433 18.21 19.46 -1.36
C ALA A 433 19.54 18.72 -1.61
N LEU A 434 19.83 18.26 -2.83
CA LEU A 434 21.08 17.56 -3.14
C LEU A 434 22.21 18.51 -3.52
N ASN A 435 22.67 19.32 -2.57
CA ASN A 435 23.88 20.11 -2.76
C ASN A 435 25.01 19.21 -3.29
N LEU A 436 25.66 19.67 -4.35
CA LEU A 436 26.67 18.91 -5.07
C LEU A 436 28.03 19.13 -4.43
N LEU A 437 28.62 18.05 -3.95
CA LEU A 437 29.95 18.03 -3.37
C LEU A 437 30.95 17.57 -4.43
N HIS A 438 31.67 18.53 -5.01
CA HIS A 438 32.80 18.28 -5.89
C HIS A 438 34.07 18.04 -5.06
N GLY A 439 34.98 17.19 -5.50
CA GLY A 439 36.21 16.84 -4.78
C GLY A 439 36.58 15.39 -5.04
N SER A 440 37.83 14.98 -4.78
CA SER A 440 38.25 13.59 -5.00
C SER A 440 37.71 12.66 -3.91
N CYS A 441 37.60 11.35 -4.20
CA CYS A 441 37.21 10.37 -3.18
C CYS A 441 38.14 10.42 -1.94
N TYR A 442 39.43 10.77 -2.15
CA TYR A 442 40.42 10.94 -1.10
C TYR A 442 40.06 12.09 -0.15
N GLU A 443 39.67 13.25 -0.69
CA GLU A 443 39.31 14.43 0.10
C GLU A 443 38.03 14.23 0.91
N ILE A 444 37.09 13.43 0.39
CA ILE A 444 35.72 13.31 0.92
C ILE A 444 35.59 12.09 1.87
N THR A 445 36.04 10.92 1.42
CA THR A 445 35.64 9.63 2.03
C THR A 445 36.78 8.84 2.65
N HIS A 446 37.95 8.80 2.02
CA HIS A 446 39.05 7.92 2.43
C HIS A 446 40.37 8.68 2.57
N THR A 447 40.35 9.69 3.44
CA THR A 447 41.45 10.64 3.72
C THR A 447 42.75 9.99 4.22
N TRP A 448 42.72 8.70 4.58
CA TRP A 448 43.90 7.94 5.02
C TRP A 448 44.68 7.28 3.88
N ASN A 449 44.12 7.14 2.67
CA ASN A 449 44.80 6.51 1.54
C ASN A 449 44.28 7.11 0.21
N PRO A 450 45.15 7.63 -0.67
CA PRO A 450 44.71 8.27 -1.92
C PRO A 450 44.06 7.30 -2.92
N ASN A 451 44.37 6.00 -2.84
CA ASN A 451 43.80 4.99 -3.71
C ASN A 451 42.54 4.36 -3.10
N CYS A 452 41.41 4.40 -3.81
CA CYS A 452 40.14 3.84 -3.33
C CYS A 452 40.25 2.35 -2.93
N VAL A 453 40.94 1.54 -3.74
CA VAL A 453 41.13 0.10 -3.45
C VAL A 453 42.09 -0.09 -2.26
N GLY A 454 43.16 0.71 -2.18
CA GLY A 454 44.08 0.69 -1.05
C GLY A 454 43.38 1.01 0.27
N ALA A 455 42.53 2.05 0.26
CA ALA A 455 41.74 2.43 1.43
C ALA A 455 40.83 1.30 1.95
N ILE A 456 40.25 0.50 1.04
CA ILE A 456 39.46 -0.68 1.38
C ILE A 456 40.36 -1.75 2.00
N VAL A 457 41.46 -2.10 1.34
CA VAL A 457 42.41 -3.13 1.81
C VAL A 457 42.93 -2.81 3.21
N ASP A 458 43.24 -1.55 3.50
CA ASP A 458 43.71 -1.10 4.82
C ASP A 458 42.68 -1.32 5.94
N ALA A 459 41.39 -1.28 5.62
CA ALA A 459 40.31 -1.44 6.60
C ALA A 459 39.98 -2.91 6.91
N VAL A 460 40.25 -3.84 5.99
CA VAL A 460 39.82 -5.25 6.09
C VAL A 460 40.40 -6.00 7.30
N PRO A 461 41.71 -5.94 7.61
CA PRO A 461 42.27 -6.74 8.71
C PRO A 461 41.66 -6.41 10.08
N GLY A 462 41.46 -5.12 10.36
CA GLY A 462 40.84 -4.66 11.61
C GLY A 462 39.37 -5.11 11.72
N ALA A 463 38.62 -5.00 10.62
CA ALA A 463 37.23 -5.42 10.57
C ALA A 463 37.06 -6.93 10.75
N LEU A 464 37.91 -7.77 10.13
CA LEU A 464 37.89 -9.22 10.30
C LEU A 464 38.19 -9.63 11.74
N GLN A 465 39.23 -9.04 12.33
CA GLN A 465 39.64 -9.34 13.72
C GLN A 465 38.53 -8.99 14.71
N PHE A 466 37.96 -7.79 14.60
CA PHE A 466 36.87 -7.34 15.47
C PHE A 466 35.60 -8.19 15.31
N SER A 467 35.22 -8.49 14.07
CA SER A 467 34.02 -9.27 13.75
C SER A 467 34.13 -10.70 14.28
N PHE A 468 35.28 -11.36 14.08
CA PHE A 468 35.51 -12.71 14.58
C PHE A 468 35.50 -12.76 16.12
N LYS A 469 36.19 -11.81 16.77
CA LYS A 469 36.24 -11.68 18.23
C LYS A 469 34.86 -11.44 18.85
N THR A 470 33.93 -10.86 18.10
CA THR A 470 32.56 -10.58 18.56
C THR A 470 31.65 -11.79 18.37
N TYR A 471 31.62 -12.39 17.17
CA TYR A 471 30.66 -13.45 16.85
C TYR A 471 31.06 -14.83 17.37
N PHE A 472 32.36 -15.17 17.38
CA PHE A 472 32.79 -16.50 17.83
C PHE A 472 32.35 -16.80 19.28
N PRO A 473 32.56 -15.90 20.27
CA PRO A 473 32.05 -16.13 21.62
C PRO A 473 30.53 -16.23 21.70
N LEU A 474 29.79 -15.40 20.95
CA LEU A 474 28.32 -15.42 20.93
C LEU A 474 27.78 -16.79 20.47
N TYR A 475 28.31 -17.32 19.37
CA TYR A 475 27.93 -18.64 18.88
C TYR A 475 28.37 -19.77 19.78
N LEU A 476 29.55 -19.65 20.38
CA LEU A 476 30.06 -20.63 21.33
C LEU A 476 29.18 -20.70 22.58
N ILE A 477 28.79 -19.55 23.16
CA ILE A 477 27.88 -19.49 24.31
C ILE A 477 26.52 -20.09 23.96
N ALA A 478 25.93 -19.72 22.81
CA ALA A 478 24.66 -20.29 22.38
C ALA A 478 24.72 -21.81 22.21
N SER A 479 25.84 -22.33 21.71
CA SER A 479 26.05 -23.78 21.59
C SER A 479 26.34 -24.47 22.92
N LEU A 480 26.99 -23.79 23.87
CA LEU A 480 27.24 -24.31 25.21
C LEU A 480 25.93 -24.45 26.00
N VAL A 481 25.05 -23.45 25.90
CA VAL A 481 23.73 -23.46 26.54
C VAL A 481 22.87 -24.62 26.02
N SER A 482 22.95 -24.92 24.72
CA SER A 482 22.16 -26.02 24.13
C SER A 482 22.75 -27.41 24.39
N THR A 483 24.07 -27.57 24.38
CA THR A 483 24.72 -28.89 24.46
C THR A 483 25.20 -29.29 25.86
N LYS A 484 25.27 -28.34 26.81
CA LYS A 484 25.76 -28.54 28.20
C LYS A 484 27.16 -29.16 28.31
N SER A 485 27.96 -29.17 27.23
CA SER A 485 29.31 -29.77 27.19
C SER A 485 30.21 -29.03 26.20
N PHE A 486 31.43 -28.68 26.61
CA PHE A 486 32.36 -27.89 25.78
C PHE A 486 32.80 -28.61 24.50
N LYS A 487 33.18 -29.90 24.60
CA LYS A 487 33.59 -30.70 23.43
C LYS A 487 32.48 -30.84 22.39
N LYS A 488 31.21 -30.93 22.83
CA LYS A 488 30.05 -31.01 21.93
C LYS A 488 29.64 -29.63 21.40
N ALA A 489 29.89 -28.56 22.16
CA ALA A 489 29.61 -27.19 21.77
C ALA A 489 30.57 -26.69 20.67
N LEU A 490 31.84 -27.06 20.71
CA LEU A 490 32.83 -26.68 19.71
C LEU A 490 32.73 -27.59 18.47
N ASN A 491 31.73 -27.33 17.60
CA ASN A 491 31.53 -28.10 16.37
C ASN A 491 31.84 -27.28 15.09
N LYS A 492 31.94 -27.98 13.95
CA LYS A 492 32.17 -27.39 12.62
C LYS A 492 31.09 -26.34 12.24
N LYS A 493 29.85 -26.53 12.67
CA LYS A 493 28.72 -25.60 12.42
C LYS A 493 28.90 -24.27 13.16
N VAL A 494 29.42 -24.26 14.38
CA VAL A 494 29.74 -23.04 15.16
C VAL A 494 30.83 -22.25 14.45
N LEU A 495 31.89 -22.92 14.00
CA LEU A 495 32.98 -22.27 13.26
C LEU A 495 32.48 -21.68 11.92
N ILE A 496 31.72 -22.45 11.14
CA ILE A 496 31.15 -21.99 9.86
C ILE A 496 30.22 -20.79 10.06
N ASN A 497 29.32 -20.83 11.05
CA ASN A 497 28.39 -19.73 11.30
C ASN A 497 29.11 -18.47 11.80
N SER A 498 30.15 -18.64 12.62
CA SER A 498 30.99 -17.53 13.10
C SER A 498 31.76 -16.90 11.95
N LEU A 499 32.37 -17.70 11.08
CA LEU A 499 33.07 -17.23 9.88
C LEU A 499 32.11 -16.54 8.91
N ARG A 500 30.94 -17.12 8.64
CA ARG A 500 29.91 -16.50 7.78
C ARG A 500 29.50 -15.12 8.31
N SER A 501 29.22 -15.00 9.61
CA SER A 501 28.85 -13.71 10.22
C SER A 501 29.99 -12.69 10.20
N THR A 502 31.23 -13.18 10.32
CA THR A 502 32.45 -12.37 10.22
C THR A 502 32.60 -11.81 8.80
N VAL A 503 32.45 -12.66 7.78
CA VAL A 503 32.49 -12.27 6.37
C VAL A 503 31.35 -11.31 6.05
N PHE A 504 30.12 -11.62 6.48
CA PHE A 504 28.95 -10.75 6.30
C PHE A 504 29.20 -9.31 6.79
N LEU A 505 29.67 -9.15 8.04
CA LEU A 505 29.88 -7.84 8.62
C LEU A 505 31.04 -7.08 7.95
N THR A 506 32.11 -7.80 7.62
CA THR A 506 33.27 -7.23 6.92
C THR A 506 32.90 -6.79 5.50
N CYS A 507 32.14 -7.61 4.77
CA CYS A 507 31.65 -7.29 3.43
C CYS A 507 30.73 -6.08 3.42
N ASN A 508 29.92 -5.87 4.47
CA ASN A 508 29.08 -4.67 4.56
C ASN A 508 29.94 -3.39 4.53
N MET A 509 31.01 -3.34 5.33
CA MET A 509 31.96 -2.23 5.31
C MET A 509 32.68 -2.08 3.96
N ILE A 510 33.15 -3.19 3.38
CA ILE A 510 33.84 -3.19 2.07
C ILE A 510 32.91 -2.64 0.99
N PHE A 511 31.67 -3.15 0.92
CA PHE A 511 30.69 -2.70 -0.07
C PHE A 511 30.28 -1.26 0.16
N LEU A 512 30.23 -0.76 1.40
CA LEU A 512 29.93 0.64 1.68
C LEU A 512 31.00 1.57 1.09
N LEU A 513 32.28 1.30 1.39
CA LEU A 513 33.39 2.08 0.85
C LEU A 513 33.46 1.98 -0.69
N TYR A 514 33.28 0.77 -1.23
CA TYR A 514 33.27 0.53 -2.67
C TYR A 514 32.12 1.26 -3.36
N ALA A 515 30.89 1.15 -2.86
CA ALA A 515 29.71 1.79 -3.43
C ALA A 515 29.83 3.31 -3.37
N THR A 516 30.33 3.86 -2.26
CA THR A 516 30.54 5.31 -2.12
C THR A 516 31.55 5.82 -3.15
N CYS A 517 32.70 5.14 -3.30
CA CYS A 517 33.70 5.51 -4.29
C CYS A 517 33.18 5.34 -5.73
N LYS A 518 32.45 4.26 -6.01
CA LYS A 518 31.94 4.00 -7.36
C LYS A 518 30.82 4.94 -7.76
N LEU A 519 29.89 5.24 -6.86
CA LEU A 519 28.86 6.24 -7.13
C LEU A 519 29.49 7.61 -7.38
N HIS A 520 30.49 8.00 -6.59
CA HIS A 520 31.23 9.25 -6.84
C HIS A 520 31.95 9.24 -8.20
N GLN A 521 32.65 8.16 -8.56
CA GLN A 521 33.32 8.04 -9.86
C GLN A 521 32.33 8.05 -11.03
N LEU A 522 31.14 7.45 -10.86
CA LEU A 522 30.10 7.40 -11.87
C LEU A 522 29.35 8.73 -12.04
N LEU A 523 29.24 9.54 -10.98
CA LEU A 523 28.51 10.81 -11.04
C LEU A 523 29.44 12.01 -11.25
N GLY A 524 30.73 11.88 -10.91
CA GLY A 524 31.70 12.99 -10.92
C GLY A 524 31.51 13.99 -9.76
N PHE A 525 30.58 13.72 -8.86
CA PHE A 525 30.27 14.48 -7.66
C PHE A 525 29.62 13.57 -6.62
N SER A 526 29.51 14.04 -5.38
CA SER A 526 28.74 13.38 -4.33
C SER A 526 27.63 14.26 -3.81
N THR A 527 26.46 13.67 -3.57
CA THR A 527 25.35 14.26 -2.80
C THR A 527 25.22 13.54 -1.47
N TRP A 528 24.50 14.11 -0.50
CA TRP A 528 24.23 13.44 0.77
C TRP A 528 23.54 12.07 0.59
N LEU A 529 22.68 11.92 -0.42
CA LEU A 529 22.07 10.63 -0.79
C LEU A 529 23.12 9.64 -1.30
N THR A 530 23.98 10.03 -2.23
CA THR A 530 24.97 9.10 -2.82
C THR A 530 26.11 8.75 -1.87
N LEU A 531 26.50 9.68 -0.99
CA LEU A 531 27.60 9.53 -0.04
C LEU A 531 27.23 8.61 1.12
N GLY A 532 25.99 8.71 1.61
CA GLY A 532 25.51 7.98 2.78
C GLY A 532 24.42 6.96 2.49
N TYR A 533 23.21 7.44 2.18
CA TYR A 533 22.00 6.62 2.15
C TYR A 533 21.98 5.59 1.00
N GLY A 534 22.33 6.02 -0.21
CA GLY A 534 22.36 5.20 -1.42
C GLY A 534 23.50 4.18 -1.41
N SER A 535 24.72 4.61 -1.05
CA SER A 535 25.86 3.70 -0.84
C SER A 535 25.58 2.69 0.28
N GLY A 536 24.94 3.14 1.37
CA GLY A 536 24.45 2.32 2.47
C GLY A 536 23.42 1.28 2.02
N LEU A 537 22.46 1.64 1.18
CA LEU A 537 21.42 0.73 0.69
C LEU A 537 22.02 -0.36 -0.20
N ILE A 538 22.88 0.01 -1.16
CA ILE A 538 23.56 -0.94 -2.06
C ILE A 538 24.43 -1.91 -1.27
N SER A 539 25.24 -1.38 -0.35
CA SER A 539 26.14 -2.21 0.47
C SER A 539 25.39 -3.18 1.38
N SER A 540 24.33 -2.70 2.02
CA SER A 540 23.50 -3.53 2.90
C SER A 540 22.76 -4.62 2.15
N PHE A 541 22.27 -4.32 0.93
CA PHE A 541 21.64 -5.31 0.04
C PHE A 541 22.61 -6.40 -0.39
N LEU A 542 23.83 -6.03 -0.82
CA LEU A 542 24.84 -7.03 -1.20
C LEU A 542 25.32 -7.85 0.00
N ALA A 543 25.47 -7.23 1.16
CA ALA A 543 25.91 -7.91 2.37
C ALA A 543 24.88 -8.93 2.88
N ILE A 544 23.60 -8.58 2.98
CA ILE A 544 22.58 -9.45 3.58
C ILE A 544 22.38 -10.78 2.83
N LEU A 545 22.74 -10.82 1.54
CA LEU A 545 22.71 -12.05 0.73
C LEU A 545 23.75 -13.08 1.20
N ILE A 546 24.84 -12.65 1.84
CA ILE A 546 25.88 -13.52 2.41
C ILE A 546 25.40 -14.19 3.71
N GLU A 547 24.53 -13.52 4.46
CA GLU A 547 24.06 -13.99 5.77
C GLU A 547 23.06 -15.14 5.64
N ASN A 548 23.01 -15.98 6.69
CA ASN A 548 22.10 -17.11 6.77
C ASN A 548 20.62 -16.67 6.73
N PRO A 549 19.77 -17.22 5.83
CA PRO A 549 18.36 -16.87 5.72
C PRO A 549 17.59 -16.90 7.05
N HIS A 550 17.88 -17.85 7.93
CA HIS A 550 17.19 -17.97 9.23
C HIS A 550 17.46 -16.80 10.18
N ARG A 551 18.54 -16.02 9.97
CA ARG A 551 18.91 -14.88 10.83
C ARG A 551 18.47 -13.54 10.26
N ARG A 552 18.13 -13.48 8.97
CA ARG A 552 17.84 -12.22 8.25
C ARG A 552 16.67 -11.47 8.86
N ALA A 553 15.57 -12.17 9.20
CA ALA A 553 14.41 -11.55 9.82
C ALA A 553 14.72 -10.90 11.18
N ALA A 554 15.50 -11.58 12.03
CA ALA A 554 15.91 -11.04 13.33
C ALA A 554 16.82 -9.81 13.20
N LEU A 555 17.75 -9.84 12.22
CA LEU A 555 18.64 -8.70 11.93
C LEU A 555 17.87 -7.52 11.33
N ALA A 556 16.93 -7.78 10.41
CA ALA A 556 16.08 -6.76 9.81
C ALA A 556 15.30 -6.03 10.90
N LEU A 557 14.58 -6.75 11.76
CA LEU A 557 13.82 -6.16 12.87
C LEU A 557 14.71 -5.38 13.85
N TYR A 558 15.88 -5.92 14.18
CA TYR A 558 16.83 -5.21 15.05
C TYR A 558 17.27 -3.86 14.46
N LEU A 559 17.61 -3.82 13.17
CA LEU A 559 18.03 -2.58 12.53
C LEU A 559 16.87 -1.66 12.21
N THR A 560 15.67 -2.16 11.93
CA THR A 560 14.48 -1.33 11.78
C THR A 560 14.14 -0.60 13.07
N ASN A 561 14.28 -1.26 14.24
CA ASN A 561 14.14 -0.60 15.53
C ASN A 561 15.15 0.55 15.68
N GLN A 562 16.42 0.28 15.39
CA GLN A 562 17.48 1.28 15.48
C GLN A 562 17.27 2.44 14.48
N ALA A 563 16.81 2.14 13.27
CA ALA A 563 16.52 3.13 12.23
C ALA A 563 15.34 4.02 12.63
N THR A 564 14.25 3.44 13.17
CA THR A 564 13.07 4.17 13.64
C THR A 564 13.43 5.14 14.77
N GLU A 565 14.23 4.68 15.75
CA GLU A 565 14.70 5.56 16.84
C GLU A 565 15.58 6.69 16.31
N THR A 566 16.47 6.39 15.37
CA THR A 566 17.38 7.37 14.77
C THR A 566 16.60 8.39 13.94
N ALA A 567 15.59 7.96 13.18
CA ALA A 567 14.71 8.83 12.39
C ALA A 567 13.90 9.78 13.27
N TYR A 568 13.41 9.31 14.42
CA TYR A 568 12.73 10.20 15.38
C TYR A 568 13.68 11.27 15.93
N ARG A 569 14.91 10.88 16.31
CA ARG A 569 15.94 11.83 16.78
C ARG A 569 16.33 12.83 15.69
N GLN A 570 16.46 12.38 14.45
CA GLN A 570 16.71 13.23 13.29
C GLN A 570 15.55 14.22 13.10
N GLY A 571 14.31 13.74 13.12
CA GLY A 571 13.13 14.61 13.03
C GLY A 571 13.08 15.69 14.10
N ILE A 572 13.50 15.40 15.34
CA ILE A 572 13.62 16.42 16.40
C ILE A 572 14.78 17.38 16.13
N ALA A 573 15.96 16.86 15.77
CA ALA A 573 17.16 17.67 15.55
C ALA A 573 16.99 18.68 14.41
N HIS A 574 16.24 18.30 13.38
CA HIS A 574 15.91 19.15 12.23
C HIS A 574 14.65 20.01 12.42
N GLY A 575 13.96 19.88 13.57
CA GLY A 575 12.74 20.65 13.86
C GLY A 575 11.47 20.18 13.14
N TYR A 576 11.49 19.02 12.47
CA TYR A 576 10.31 18.42 11.83
C TYR A 576 9.32 17.84 12.84
N LEU A 577 9.80 17.38 14.01
CA LEU A 577 8.99 16.73 15.03
C LEU A 577 9.19 17.39 16.40
N PRO A 578 8.11 17.56 17.19
CA PRO A 578 8.24 18.02 18.57
C PRO A 578 8.86 16.93 19.47
N TYR A 579 9.66 17.36 20.45
CA TYR A 579 10.14 16.47 21.50
C TYR A 579 9.01 16.15 22.48
N ILE A 580 8.66 14.87 22.61
CA ILE A 580 7.63 14.40 23.55
C ILE A 580 8.33 13.73 24.74
N PRO A 581 8.24 14.30 25.96
CA PRO A 581 8.81 13.65 27.14
C PRO A 581 8.13 12.29 27.37
N TYR A 582 8.93 11.25 27.57
CA TYR A 582 8.46 9.86 27.71
C TYR A 582 7.62 9.33 26.53
N GLY A 583 7.81 9.87 25.31
CA GLY A 583 7.07 9.46 24.12
C GLY A 583 7.16 7.97 23.77
N GLN A 584 8.12 7.23 24.33
CA GLN A 584 8.27 5.77 24.14
C GLN A 584 7.15 4.95 24.79
N ILE A 585 6.39 5.53 25.72
CA ILE A 585 5.22 4.89 26.34
C ILE A 585 4.13 4.66 25.27
N LEU A 586 4.00 5.56 24.29
CA LEU A 586 2.97 5.47 23.26
C LEU A 586 3.10 4.22 22.37
N PRO A 587 4.25 3.92 21.71
CA PRO A 587 4.40 2.70 20.92
C PRO A 587 4.29 1.43 21.79
N LEU A 588 4.71 1.49 23.06
CA LEU A 588 4.53 0.38 23.99
C LEU A 588 3.04 0.14 24.32
N ALA A 589 2.27 1.20 24.56
CA ALA A 589 0.84 1.13 24.86
C ALA A 589 0.05 0.56 23.66
N ILE A 590 0.31 1.09 22.46
CA ILE A 590 -0.31 0.60 21.22
C ILE A 590 0.07 -0.86 20.97
N GLY A 591 1.36 -1.18 21.12
CA GLY A 591 1.89 -2.53 20.95
C GLY A 591 1.25 -3.55 21.90
N LEU A 592 1.20 -3.26 23.21
CA LEU A 592 0.60 -4.15 24.20
C LEU A 592 -0.91 -4.32 23.98
N ALA A 593 -1.64 -3.22 23.73
CA ALA A 593 -3.09 -3.28 23.48
C ALA A 593 -3.42 -4.12 22.24
N GLY A 594 -2.69 -3.92 21.13
CA GLY A 594 -2.88 -4.67 19.90
C GLY A 594 -2.51 -6.15 20.06
N LEU A 595 -1.41 -6.47 20.74
CA LEU A 595 -1.04 -7.88 20.97
C LEU A 595 -2.05 -8.60 21.88
N VAL A 596 -2.61 -7.92 22.89
CA VAL A 596 -3.70 -8.50 23.70
C VAL A 596 -4.97 -8.71 22.89
N TYR A 597 -5.32 -7.78 21.98
CA TYR A 597 -6.44 -7.96 21.06
C TYR A 597 -6.30 -9.24 20.22
N TYR A 598 -5.14 -9.46 19.60
CA TYR A 598 -4.89 -10.66 18.80
C TYR A 598 -4.75 -11.93 19.65
N ASN A 599 -4.24 -11.81 20.88
CA ASN A 599 -4.16 -12.92 21.83
C ASN A 599 -5.56 -13.41 22.25
N ASN A 600 -6.48 -12.48 22.50
CA ASN A 600 -7.88 -12.81 22.83
C ASN A 600 -8.61 -13.49 21.65
N LYS A 601 -8.20 -13.21 20.41
CA LYS A 601 -8.70 -13.89 19.20
C LYS A 601 -7.99 -15.22 18.89
N GLN A 602 -7.02 -15.64 19.70
CA GLN A 602 -6.17 -16.82 19.46
C GLN A 602 -5.41 -16.77 18.12
N GLN A 603 -5.12 -15.57 17.62
CA GLN A 603 -4.42 -15.35 16.35
C GLN A 603 -2.90 -15.10 16.54
N LEU A 604 -2.41 -15.12 17.78
CA LEU A 604 -0.99 -14.92 18.08
C LEU A 604 -0.18 -16.22 17.92
N PRO A 605 1.09 -16.15 17.43
CA PRO A 605 2.01 -17.28 17.51
C PRO A 605 2.20 -17.78 18.95
N THR A 606 2.33 -19.09 19.14
CA THR A 606 2.38 -19.74 20.47
C THR A 606 3.43 -19.16 21.41
N PHE A 607 4.61 -18.82 20.89
CA PHE A 607 5.66 -18.17 21.68
C PHE A 607 5.25 -16.77 22.15
N LEU A 608 4.68 -15.95 21.26
CA LEU A 608 4.30 -14.58 21.59
C LEU A 608 3.12 -14.56 22.57
N SER A 609 2.17 -15.49 22.42
CA SER A 609 1.06 -15.65 23.36
C SER A 609 1.57 -15.97 24.76
N LYS A 610 2.52 -16.91 24.90
CA LYS A 610 3.18 -17.22 26.17
C LYS A 610 3.90 -16.01 26.78
N VAL A 611 4.56 -15.20 25.96
CA VAL A 611 5.26 -13.99 26.43
C VAL A 611 4.27 -12.95 26.94
N ILE A 612 3.18 -12.68 26.22
CA ILE A 612 2.15 -11.72 26.65
C ILE A 612 1.43 -12.21 27.90
N ASN A 613 1.08 -13.50 27.97
CA ASN A 613 0.44 -14.07 29.15
C ASN A 613 1.37 -14.07 30.37
N PHE A 614 2.68 -14.24 30.17
CA PHE A 614 3.69 -14.09 31.22
C PHE A 614 3.81 -12.62 31.70
N LEU A 615 3.90 -11.67 30.76
CA LEU A 615 4.09 -10.25 31.06
C LEU A 615 2.88 -9.64 31.77
N LEU A 616 1.67 -9.91 31.30
CA LEU A 616 0.44 -9.29 31.81
C LEU A 616 -0.36 -10.19 32.76
N ARG A 617 0.00 -11.48 32.89
CA ARG A 617 -0.66 -12.45 33.76
C ARG A 617 -2.14 -12.70 33.40
N THR A 618 -2.40 -13.00 32.13
CA THR A 618 -3.77 -13.18 31.59
C THR A 618 -4.34 -14.62 31.68
N ASP A 619 -3.55 -15.64 32.06
CA ASP A 619 -4.08 -17.02 32.20
C ASP A 619 -4.81 -17.26 33.54
N LYS A 620 -5.70 -18.26 33.55
CA LYS A 620 -6.52 -18.65 34.72
C LYS A 620 -5.69 -19.33 35.84
N ASP A 621 -4.71 -20.17 35.51
CA ASP A 621 -4.02 -21.05 36.46
C ASP A 621 -2.71 -20.47 37.01
N GLN A 622 -2.76 -19.38 37.79
CA GLN A 622 -1.51 -18.66 38.10
C GLN A 622 -1.29 -18.24 39.56
N THR A 623 -2.15 -18.67 40.49
CA THR A 623 -1.92 -18.53 41.94
C THR A 623 -0.80 -19.46 42.41
N PHE A 624 -0.18 -19.14 43.55
CA PHE A 624 0.83 -20.04 44.14
C PHE A 624 0.17 -21.38 44.51
N SER A 625 0.81 -22.49 44.12
CA SER A 625 0.37 -23.82 44.53
C SER A 625 0.46 -23.94 46.05
N ASN A 626 -0.52 -24.61 46.67
CA ASN A 626 -0.57 -24.75 48.13
C ASN A 626 0.70 -25.41 48.71
N GLU A 627 1.38 -26.27 47.94
CA GLU A 627 2.68 -26.87 48.31
C GLU A 627 3.83 -25.84 48.35
N SER A 628 3.89 -24.91 47.39
CA SER A 628 4.95 -23.89 47.33
C SER A 628 4.85 -22.87 48.48
N LEU A 629 3.63 -22.59 48.94
CA LEU A 629 3.34 -21.73 50.08
C LEU A 629 3.77 -22.33 51.43
N GLN A 630 3.74 -23.65 51.62
CA GLN A 630 4.07 -24.26 52.92
C GLN A 630 5.51 -23.99 53.41
N LYS A 631 6.43 -23.55 52.53
CA LYS A 631 7.85 -23.33 52.86
C LYS A 631 8.13 -22.05 53.66
N VAL A 632 7.23 -21.07 53.70
CA VAL A 632 7.45 -19.79 54.42
C VAL A 632 6.18 -19.41 55.22
N SER A 633 6.18 -19.62 56.54
CA SER A 633 4.96 -19.54 57.35
C SER A 633 4.32 -18.14 57.40
N GLN A 634 5.13 -17.09 57.48
CA GLN A 634 4.67 -15.69 57.57
C GLN A 634 4.03 -15.17 56.28
N ILE A 635 4.59 -15.51 55.12
CA ILE A 635 4.04 -15.10 53.81
C ILE A 635 2.73 -15.85 53.53
N THR A 636 2.65 -17.10 54.00
CA THR A 636 1.51 -17.97 53.76
C THR A 636 0.29 -17.61 54.59
N SER A 637 0.45 -17.16 55.84
CA SER A 637 -0.66 -16.61 56.61
C SER A 637 -1.21 -15.33 55.97
N PHE A 638 -0.33 -14.44 55.49
CA PHE A 638 -0.70 -13.20 54.82
C PHE A 638 -1.44 -13.44 53.50
N ILE A 639 -0.92 -14.30 52.62
CA ILE A 639 -1.58 -14.63 51.34
C ILE A 639 -2.93 -15.32 51.60
N LYS A 640 -3.02 -16.24 52.57
CA LYS A 640 -4.31 -16.86 52.95
C LYS A 640 -5.33 -15.83 53.46
N SER A 641 -4.89 -14.79 54.17
CA SER A 641 -5.74 -13.68 54.58
C SER A 641 -6.23 -12.87 53.38
N LEU A 642 -5.35 -12.54 52.43
CA LEU A 642 -5.71 -11.82 51.21
C LEU A 642 -6.71 -12.60 50.34
N ARG A 643 -6.52 -13.92 50.19
CA ARG A 643 -7.43 -14.80 49.42
C ARG A 643 -8.87 -14.79 49.97
N LYS A 644 -9.03 -14.61 51.29
CA LYS A 644 -10.35 -14.56 51.97
C LYS A 644 -11.02 -13.18 51.96
N SER A 645 -10.31 -12.11 51.63
CA SER A 645 -10.92 -10.77 51.54
C SER A 645 -11.90 -10.68 50.36
N SER A 646 -13.11 -10.18 50.60
CA SER A 646 -14.32 -10.39 49.78
C SER A 646 -14.46 -9.52 48.51
N SER A 647 -13.37 -9.02 47.92
CA SER A 647 -13.44 -8.12 46.76
C SER A 647 -13.22 -8.86 45.42
N LYS A 648 -14.15 -9.73 45.02
CA LYS A 648 -14.17 -10.32 43.67
C LYS A 648 -15.46 -9.91 42.95
N SER A 649 -15.34 -9.43 41.71
CA SER A 649 -16.48 -9.20 40.82
C SER A 649 -16.85 -10.50 40.10
N ASP A 650 -18.14 -10.72 39.83
CA ASP A 650 -18.62 -11.92 39.10
C ASP A 650 -18.05 -12.03 37.67
N LYS A 651 -17.62 -10.91 37.09
CA LYS A 651 -16.99 -10.86 35.76
C LYS A 651 -15.50 -11.20 35.78
N CYS A 652 -14.88 -11.31 36.95
CA CYS A 652 -13.49 -11.68 37.08
C CYS A 652 -13.32 -13.21 37.06
N LEU A 653 -12.52 -13.71 36.13
CA LEU A 653 -12.34 -15.15 35.87
C LEU A 653 -11.32 -15.86 36.79
N HIS A 654 -10.76 -15.16 37.80
CA HIS A 654 -9.72 -15.71 38.68
C HIS A 654 -10.30 -16.36 39.95
N ASP A 655 -9.62 -17.35 40.52
CA ASP A 655 -10.17 -18.21 41.59
C ASP A 655 -10.33 -17.52 42.96
N HIS A 656 -9.41 -16.60 43.31
CA HIS A 656 -9.37 -15.93 44.61
C HIS A 656 -9.77 -14.45 44.50
N SER A 657 -9.66 -13.69 45.60
CA SER A 657 -9.93 -12.24 45.62
C SER A 657 -9.09 -11.48 44.59
N CYS A 658 -9.62 -10.37 44.03
CA CYS A 658 -8.88 -9.55 43.05
C CYS A 658 -7.53 -9.08 43.61
N VAL A 659 -7.51 -8.68 44.89
CA VAL A 659 -6.29 -8.22 45.57
C VAL A 659 -5.25 -9.34 45.67
N SER A 660 -5.67 -10.56 46.03
CA SER A 660 -4.76 -11.71 46.08
C SER A 660 -4.21 -12.04 44.69
N HIS A 661 -5.06 -11.99 43.66
CA HIS A 661 -4.64 -12.25 42.28
C HIS A 661 -3.58 -11.24 41.79
N ILE A 662 -3.80 -9.94 42.01
CA ILE A 662 -2.86 -8.87 41.67
C ILE A 662 -1.53 -9.07 42.41
N PHE A 663 -1.58 -9.32 43.72
CA PHE A 663 -0.39 -9.43 44.56
C PHE A 663 0.44 -10.68 44.25
N GLU A 664 -0.20 -11.85 44.14
CA GLU A 664 0.47 -13.12 43.82
C GLU A 664 1.12 -13.07 42.42
N GLY A 665 0.45 -12.47 41.43
CA GLY A 665 1.00 -12.29 40.08
C GLY A 665 2.24 -11.39 40.06
N SER A 666 2.19 -10.28 40.81
CA SER A 666 3.27 -9.28 40.89
C SER A 666 4.53 -9.86 41.55
N ILE A 667 4.38 -10.56 42.69
CA ILE A 667 5.52 -11.20 43.39
C ILE A 667 6.18 -12.27 42.53
N LYS A 668 5.39 -13.09 41.83
CA LYS A 668 5.94 -14.16 41.00
C LYS A 668 6.77 -13.59 39.85
N ASN A 669 6.29 -12.54 39.16
CA ASN A 669 7.06 -11.86 38.12
C ASN A 669 8.28 -11.11 38.66
N PHE A 670 8.19 -10.52 39.85
CA PHE A 670 9.33 -9.92 40.54
C PHE A 670 10.44 -10.94 40.78
N GLY A 671 10.10 -12.14 41.27
CA GLY A 671 11.06 -13.23 41.50
C GLY A 671 11.78 -13.67 40.23
N TYR A 672 11.04 -13.85 39.11
CA TYR A 672 11.66 -14.15 37.81
C TYR A 672 12.57 -13.02 37.34
N GLY A 673 12.12 -11.76 37.46
CA GLY A 673 12.92 -10.59 37.09
C GLY A 673 14.21 -10.48 37.90
N LEU A 674 14.17 -10.83 39.19
CA LEU A 674 15.33 -10.82 40.07
C LEU A 674 16.34 -11.88 39.63
N GLY A 675 15.88 -13.10 39.32
CA GLY A 675 16.73 -14.16 38.79
C GLY A 675 17.40 -13.80 37.47
N VAL A 676 16.69 -13.15 36.55
CA VAL A 676 17.28 -12.69 35.28
C VAL A 676 18.32 -11.58 35.52
N SER A 677 18.01 -10.63 36.40
CA SER A 677 18.89 -9.49 36.67
C SER A 677 20.17 -9.89 37.38
N THR A 678 20.11 -10.84 38.31
CA THR A 678 21.30 -11.38 38.97
C THR A 678 22.22 -12.06 37.96
N VAL A 679 21.68 -12.89 37.06
CA VAL A 679 22.47 -13.55 36.01
C VAL A 679 23.15 -12.53 35.08
N ILE A 680 22.42 -11.51 34.61
CA ILE A 680 22.99 -10.46 33.75
C ILE A 680 24.09 -9.68 34.48
N ASN A 681 23.89 -9.31 35.75
CA ASN A 681 24.89 -8.58 36.54
C ASN A 681 26.14 -9.43 36.82
N ILE A 682 25.98 -10.74 37.03
CA ILE A 682 27.11 -11.67 37.18
C ILE A 682 27.92 -11.76 35.88
N LEU A 683 27.25 -11.90 34.73
CA LEU A 683 27.92 -12.02 33.42
C LEU A 683 28.67 -10.74 33.03
N THR A 684 28.05 -9.58 33.23
CA THR A 684 28.65 -8.28 32.91
C THR A 684 29.85 -7.95 33.80
N ASN A 685 29.82 -8.36 35.07
CA ASN A 685 30.91 -8.17 36.02
C ASN A 685 31.83 -9.38 36.16
N ALA A 686 31.77 -10.37 35.26
CA ALA A 686 32.54 -11.61 35.39
C ALA A 686 34.05 -11.36 35.46
N LYS A 687 34.57 -10.43 34.64
CA LYS A 687 35.99 -10.08 34.63
C LYS A 687 36.43 -9.42 35.95
N THR A 688 35.62 -8.50 36.47
CA THR A 688 35.87 -7.82 37.75
C THR A 688 35.68 -8.74 38.95
N LEU A 689 34.78 -9.72 38.87
CA LEU A 689 34.56 -10.73 39.91
C LEU A 689 35.77 -11.66 40.05
N ILE A 690 36.43 -11.98 38.93
CA ILE A 690 37.65 -12.79 38.90
C ILE A 690 38.86 -11.97 39.35
N SER A 691 38.99 -10.71 38.95
CA SER A 691 40.14 -9.88 39.30
C SER A 691 40.07 -9.29 40.71
N ASN A 692 38.89 -8.84 41.15
CA ASN A 692 38.63 -8.19 42.44
C ASN A 692 37.27 -8.66 43.02
N PRO A 693 37.22 -9.76 43.79
CA PRO A 693 35.96 -10.36 44.23
C PRO A 693 35.10 -9.43 45.11
N LYS A 694 35.73 -8.63 45.99
CA LYS A 694 35.00 -7.66 46.85
C LYS A 694 34.29 -6.58 46.03
N GLU A 695 34.96 -6.04 45.02
CA GLU A 695 34.42 -5.00 44.13
C GLU A 695 33.38 -5.59 43.17
N GLY A 696 33.62 -6.80 42.65
CA GLY A 696 32.67 -7.54 41.83
C GLY A 696 31.35 -7.82 42.54
N VAL A 697 31.38 -8.27 43.80
CA VAL A 697 30.16 -8.48 44.60
C VAL A 697 29.41 -7.16 44.84
N LYS A 698 30.14 -6.08 45.16
CA LYS A 698 29.53 -4.75 45.34
C LYS A 698 28.85 -4.25 44.05
N ASN A 699 29.45 -4.51 42.89
CA ASN A 699 28.89 -4.11 41.59
C ASN A 699 27.66 -4.94 41.19
N ILE A 700 27.56 -6.19 41.65
CA ILE A 700 26.39 -7.06 41.42
C ILE A 700 25.16 -6.53 42.19
N PHE A 701 25.34 -6.10 43.44
CA PHE A 701 24.28 -5.61 44.33
C PHE A 701 24.08 -4.09 44.26
N THR A 702 23.90 -3.58 43.04
CA THR A 702 23.58 -2.17 42.79
C THR A 702 22.06 -1.97 42.67
N LEU A 703 21.57 -0.74 42.88
CA LEU A 703 20.14 -0.40 42.70
C LEU A 703 19.61 -0.73 41.28
N SER A 704 20.50 -0.83 40.29
CA SER A 704 20.19 -1.33 38.94
C SER A 704 19.65 -2.76 38.91
N LEU A 705 19.96 -3.58 39.91
CA LEU A 705 19.47 -4.95 40.05
C LEU A 705 17.94 -5.00 40.11
N PHE A 706 17.30 -3.96 40.66
CA PHE A 706 15.85 -3.93 40.88
C PHE A 706 15.05 -3.35 39.72
N LYS A 707 15.68 -2.77 38.69
CA LYS A 707 14.96 -2.13 37.57
C LYS A 707 14.05 -3.10 36.80
N ILE A 708 14.59 -4.23 36.33
CA ILE A 708 13.82 -5.27 35.62
C ILE A 708 12.78 -5.94 36.54
N PRO A 709 13.10 -6.33 37.79
CA PRO A 709 12.12 -6.88 38.74
C PRO A 709 10.93 -5.93 38.98
N LEU A 710 11.20 -4.64 39.21
CA LEU A 710 10.15 -3.64 39.44
C LEU A 710 9.28 -3.46 38.20
N PHE A 711 9.88 -3.41 37.01
CA PHE A 711 9.16 -3.34 35.74
C PHE A 711 8.24 -4.55 35.52
N LEU A 712 8.77 -5.77 35.67
CA LEU A 712 8.00 -7.01 35.49
C LEU A 712 6.92 -7.22 36.55
N SER A 713 7.09 -6.64 37.75
CA SER A 713 6.09 -6.62 38.80
C SER A 713 4.98 -5.60 38.50
N ALA A 714 5.35 -4.37 38.14
CA ALA A 714 4.41 -3.28 37.93
C ALA A 714 3.49 -3.49 36.72
N MET A 715 3.97 -4.11 35.64
CA MET A 715 3.19 -4.42 34.44
C MET A 715 1.88 -5.18 34.75
N PRO A 716 1.91 -6.40 35.34
CA PRO A 716 0.70 -7.13 35.70
C PRO A 716 -0.06 -6.46 36.85
N THR A 717 0.60 -5.71 37.75
CA THR A 717 -0.11 -4.95 38.80
C THR A 717 -1.06 -3.94 38.18
N ILE A 718 -0.55 -3.08 37.28
CA ILE A 718 -1.34 -2.01 36.65
C ILE A 718 -2.43 -2.62 35.77
N PHE A 719 -2.08 -3.62 34.95
CA PHE A 719 -3.01 -4.33 34.08
C PHE A 719 -4.20 -4.90 34.85
N ASN A 720 -3.93 -5.76 35.85
CA ASN A 720 -4.98 -6.46 36.58
C ASN A 720 -5.77 -5.53 37.50
N THR A 721 -5.13 -4.50 38.08
CA THR A 721 -5.83 -3.49 38.89
C THR A 721 -6.85 -2.74 38.03
N LEU A 722 -6.45 -2.27 36.84
CA LEU A 722 -7.36 -1.55 35.97
C LEU A 722 -8.46 -2.47 35.42
N GLN A 723 -8.11 -3.71 35.02
CA GLN A 723 -9.07 -4.67 34.52
C GLN A 723 -10.13 -5.05 35.56
N CYS A 724 -9.73 -5.35 36.80
CA CYS A 724 -10.65 -5.67 37.89
C CYS A 724 -11.53 -4.46 38.25
N SER A 725 -10.97 -3.25 38.27
CA SER A 725 -11.72 -2.01 38.51
C SER A 725 -12.77 -1.77 37.42
N LEU A 726 -12.39 -1.83 36.15
CA LEU A 726 -13.30 -1.63 35.01
C LEU A 726 -14.41 -2.69 34.96
N ASN A 727 -14.08 -3.95 35.27
CA ASN A 727 -15.07 -5.02 35.37
C ASN A 727 -16.11 -4.77 36.48
N ARG A 728 -15.72 -4.08 37.57
CA ARG A 728 -16.59 -3.71 38.68
C ARG A 728 -17.55 -2.57 38.35
N PHE A 729 -17.12 -1.60 37.52
CA PHE A 729 -17.96 -0.45 37.09
C PHE A 729 -19.02 -0.81 36.03
N ASN A 730 -19.09 -2.06 35.59
CA ASN A 730 -20.23 -2.68 34.91
C ASN A 730 -20.74 -2.01 33.62
N LEU A 731 -19.85 -1.39 32.83
CA LEU A 731 -20.20 -0.85 31.51
C LEU A 731 -20.29 -1.98 30.47
N LYS A 732 -21.50 -2.53 30.23
CA LYS A 732 -21.74 -3.66 29.30
C LYS A 732 -21.15 -3.43 27.90
N GLU A 733 -21.24 -2.19 27.41
CA GLU A 733 -20.77 -1.76 26.08
C GLU A 733 -19.24 -1.84 25.92
N TYR A 734 -18.48 -1.63 26.99
CA TYR A 734 -17.01 -1.53 26.96
C TYR A 734 -16.29 -2.80 27.42
N SER A 735 -17.04 -3.86 27.74
CA SER A 735 -16.48 -5.13 28.21
C SER A 735 -15.47 -5.75 27.23
N LYS A 736 -15.69 -5.57 25.92
CA LYS A 736 -14.78 -6.02 24.85
C LYS A 736 -13.45 -5.24 24.80
N TYR A 737 -13.48 -3.95 25.16
CA TYR A 737 -12.30 -3.06 25.13
C TYR A 737 -11.53 -3.03 26.45
N THR A 738 -12.13 -3.54 27.53
CA THR A 738 -11.54 -3.52 28.88
C THR A 738 -10.14 -4.15 28.95
N PRO A 739 -9.86 -5.32 28.34
CA PRO A 739 -8.50 -5.89 28.31
C PRO A 739 -7.51 -5.03 27.51
N LEU A 740 -7.97 -4.36 26.44
CA LEU A 740 -7.12 -3.52 25.60
C LEU A 740 -6.71 -2.24 26.35
N ILE A 741 -7.66 -1.57 27.01
CA ILE A 741 -7.41 -0.38 27.84
C ILE A 741 -6.46 -0.73 28.99
N SER A 742 -6.68 -1.88 29.63
CA SER A 742 -5.81 -2.39 30.70
C SER A 742 -4.39 -2.67 30.22
N ALA A 743 -4.25 -3.25 29.02
CA ALA A 743 -2.95 -3.50 28.39
C ALA A 743 -2.23 -2.20 28.00
N ALA A 744 -2.96 -1.21 27.48
CA ALA A 744 -2.41 0.12 27.20
C ALA A 744 -1.92 0.79 28.48
N ALA A 745 -2.70 0.74 29.57
CA ALA A 745 -2.33 1.33 30.85
C ALA A 745 -1.11 0.65 31.49
N ALA A 746 -0.89 -0.65 31.27
CA ALA A 746 0.30 -1.36 31.76
C ALA A 746 1.62 -0.70 31.28
N SER A 747 1.60 -0.03 30.12
CA SER A 747 2.75 0.76 29.62
C SER A 747 3.26 1.82 30.60
N LEU A 748 2.45 2.27 31.56
CA LEU A 748 2.85 3.19 32.63
C LEU A 748 3.90 2.61 33.58
N ALA A 749 4.18 1.29 33.52
CA ALA A 749 5.32 0.69 34.21
C ALA A 749 6.67 0.99 33.54
N TYR A 750 6.70 1.57 32.34
CA TYR A 750 7.93 1.92 31.61
C TYR A 750 8.99 2.68 32.42
N PRO A 751 8.66 3.66 33.29
CA PRO A 751 9.66 4.39 34.08
C PRO A 751 10.52 3.50 34.99
N PHE A 752 10.06 2.30 35.38
CA PHE A 752 10.87 1.35 36.16
C PHE A 752 12.03 0.75 35.34
N PHE A 753 11.85 0.60 34.03
CA PHE A 753 12.87 0.13 33.10
C PHE A 753 12.75 0.83 31.74
N PRO A 754 13.23 2.09 31.63
CA PRO A 754 13.06 2.89 30.42
C PRO A 754 14.01 2.39 29.32
N ASN A 755 13.53 1.44 28.52
CA ASN A 755 14.28 0.87 27.41
C ASN A 755 13.49 0.98 26.10
N VAL A 756 13.92 1.91 25.24
CA VAL A 756 13.30 2.21 23.93
C VAL A 756 13.21 0.95 23.05
N SER A 757 14.22 0.10 23.10
CA SER A 757 14.27 -1.11 22.28
C SER A 757 13.16 -2.10 22.63
N VAL A 758 12.73 -2.16 23.90
CA VAL A 758 11.61 -3.02 24.33
C VAL A 758 10.28 -2.48 23.79
N ALA A 759 10.06 -1.16 23.92
CA ALA A 759 8.87 -0.50 23.41
C ALA A 759 8.71 -0.67 21.90
N LEU A 760 9.78 -0.39 21.14
CA LEU A 760 9.77 -0.54 19.68
C LEU A 760 9.64 -2.00 19.25
N TYR A 761 10.26 -2.95 19.95
CA TYR A 761 10.14 -4.37 19.62
C TYR A 761 8.68 -4.86 19.73
N ILE A 762 7.99 -4.52 20.82
CA ILE A 762 6.58 -4.88 21.02
C ILE A 762 5.71 -4.23 19.93
N PHE A 763 5.98 -2.97 19.59
CA PHE A 763 5.28 -2.26 18.52
C PHE A 763 5.49 -2.88 17.13
N TRP A 764 6.73 -3.18 16.75
CA TRP A 764 7.02 -3.83 15.46
C TRP A 764 6.49 -5.26 15.39
N LYS A 765 6.44 -6.00 16.52
CA LYS A 765 5.77 -7.29 16.57
C LYS A 765 4.26 -7.19 16.39
N LEU A 766 3.63 -6.13 16.86
CA LEU A 766 2.24 -5.86 16.51
C LEU A 766 2.08 -5.62 15.00
N ILE A 767 2.94 -4.80 14.38
CA ILE A 767 2.90 -4.54 12.93
C ILE A 767 3.08 -5.85 12.13
N GLU A 768 4.01 -6.71 12.54
CA GLU A 768 4.24 -8.02 11.91
C GLU A 768 2.99 -8.92 11.98
N VAL A 769 2.38 -9.06 13.16
CA VAL A 769 1.14 -9.84 13.35
C VAL A 769 -0.02 -9.24 12.55
N PHE A 770 -0.14 -7.91 12.55
CA PHE A 770 -1.15 -7.20 11.77
C PHE A 770 -0.98 -7.45 10.26
N TYR A 771 0.25 -7.36 9.75
CA TYR A 771 0.54 -7.65 8.35
C TYR A 771 0.19 -9.10 7.99
N GLU A 772 0.57 -10.08 8.81
CA GLU A 772 0.22 -11.49 8.58
C GLU A 772 -1.29 -11.72 8.57
N ASP A 773 -2.03 -11.11 9.51
CA ASP A 773 -3.50 -11.16 9.56
C ASP A 773 -4.13 -10.54 8.30
N MET A 774 -3.64 -9.39 7.82
CA MET A 774 -4.13 -8.75 6.60
C MET A 774 -3.79 -9.55 5.33
N VAL A 775 -2.62 -10.20 5.27
CA VAL A 775 -2.27 -11.10 4.16
C VAL A 775 -3.17 -12.34 4.16
N ASN A 776 -3.44 -12.92 5.33
CA ASN A 776 -4.32 -14.09 5.45
C ASN A 776 -5.77 -13.75 5.06
N LYS A 777 -6.20 -12.50 5.23
CA LYS A 777 -7.50 -11.99 4.78
C LYS A 777 -7.53 -11.56 3.31
N GLY A 778 -6.40 -11.58 2.60
CA GLY A 778 -6.33 -11.21 1.18
C GLY A 778 -6.17 -9.72 0.91
N TYR A 779 -6.07 -8.85 1.92
CA TYR A 779 -5.91 -7.40 1.72
C TYR A 779 -4.52 -6.98 1.23
N PHE A 780 -3.48 -7.74 1.58
CA PHE A 780 -2.10 -7.46 1.19
C PHE A 780 -1.44 -8.64 0.47
N PRO A 781 -0.56 -8.38 -0.52
CA PRO A 781 0.20 -9.44 -1.18
C PRO A 781 1.27 -10.01 -0.23
N LYS A 782 1.51 -11.32 -0.34
CA LYS A 782 2.57 -12.01 0.40
C LYS A 782 3.94 -11.67 -0.19
N PHE A 783 4.70 -10.81 0.47
CA PHE A 783 6.06 -10.46 0.06
C PHE A 783 7.04 -11.58 0.43
N LYS A 784 7.51 -12.31 -0.58
CA LYS A 784 8.58 -13.30 -0.39
C LYS A 784 9.91 -12.58 -0.11
N ASN A 785 10.64 -13.05 0.89
CA ASN A 785 11.92 -12.50 1.33
C ASN A 785 11.87 -11.02 1.76
N TRP A 786 10.78 -10.60 2.41
CA TRP A 786 10.57 -9.22 2.89
C TRP A 786 11.70 -8.71 3.81
N GLU A 787 12.41 -9.64 4.46
CA GLU A 787 13.51 -9.32 5.36
C GLU A 787 14.71 -8.68 4.64
N VAL A 788 14.91 -8.95 3.34
CA VAL A 788 16.01 -8.37 2.54
C VAL A 788 15.81 -6.87 2.28
N PRO A 789 14.70 -6.41 1.66
CA PRO A 789 14.48 -4.98 1.46
C PRO A 789 14.38 -4.23 2.79
N LEU A 790 13.70 -4.79 3.81
CA LEU A 790 13.60 -4.13 5.10
C LEU A 790 14.97 -3.92 5.76
N TYR A 791 15.82 -4.95 5.77
CA TYR A 791 17.19 -4.83 6.24
C TYR A 791 17.97 -3.79 5.43
N SER A 792 17.88 -3.84 4.10
CA SER A 792 18.67 -2.97 3.21
C SER A 792 18.32 -1.49 3.39
N ILE A 793 17.03 -1.17 3.49
CA ILE A 793 16.54 0.19 3.74
C ILE A 793 16.94 0.65 5.15
N SER A 794 16.71 -0.18 6.18
CA SER A 794 16.99 0.20 7.57
C SER A 794 18.49 0.39 7.81
N THR A 795 19.31 -0.52 7.30
CA THR A 795 20.77 -0.47 7.45
C THR A 795 21.36 0.65 6.60
N GLY A 796 20.89 0.82 5.37
CA GLY A 796 21.34 1.91 4.49
C GLY A 796 21.04 3.27 5.10
N TYR A 797 19.86 3.43 5.72
CA TYR A 797 19.51 4.62 6.48
C TYR A 797 20.47 4.86 7.66
N ILE A 798 20.71 3.84 8.49
CA ILE A 798 21.63 3.93 9.64
C ILE A 798 23.06 4.26 9.21
N LEU A 799 23.56 3.63 8.14
CA LEU A 799 24.90 3.89 7.62
C LEU A 799 25.01 5.31 7.03
N GLY A 800 23.97 5.79 6.36
CA GLY A 800 23.89 7.18 5.91
C GLY A 800 23.99 8.16 7.07
N VAL A 801 23.21 7.95 8.14
CA VAL A 801 23.29 8.75 9.37
C VAL A 801 24.66 8.59 10.05
N ALA A 802 25.31 7.41 10.02
CA ALA A 802 26.64 7.24 10.60
C ALA A 802 27.72 8.08 9.90
N ILE A 803 27.56 8.33 8.61
CA ILE A 803 28.46 9.17 7.82
C ILE A 803 28.13 10.64 8.04
N LEU A 804 26.85 11.02 7.90
CA LEU A 804 26.40 12.41 7.88
C LEU A 804 26.11 12.98 9.27
N GLU A 805 25.36 12.29 10.12
CA GLU A 805 24.91 12.80 11.44
C GLU A 805 25.18 11.80 12.58
N PRO A 806 26.45 11.45 12.86
CA PRO A 806 26.79 10.41 13.81
C PRO A 806 26.28 10.67 15.25
N GLN A 807 26.06 11.95 15.61
CA GLN A 807 25.48 12.37 16.90
C GLN A 807 24.07 11.82 17.17
N LEU A 808 23.31 11.50 16.12
CA LEU A 808 21.93 11.02 16.26
C LEU A 808 21.86 9.53 16.58
N LEU A 809 22.91 8.77 16.27
CA LEU A 809 22.98 7.34 16.54
C LEU A 809 23.11 7.06 18.04
N ARG A 810 22.65 5.87 18.44
CA ARG A 810 22.84 5.40 19.82
C ARG A 810 24.34 5.25 20.10
N PRO A 811 24.89 5.81 21.19
CA PRO A 811 26.33 5.82 21.45
C PRO A 811 26.98 4.42 21.40
N GLY A 812 26.32 3.42 21.96
CA GLY A 812 26.81 2.03 21.93
C GLY A 812 26.86 1.43 20.51
N TYR A 813 25.93 1.82 19.64
CA TYR A 813 25.91 1.36 18.25
C TYR A 813 26.95 2.09 17.40
N TYR A 814 27.10 3.42 17.58
CA TYR A 814 28.17 4.18 16.95
C TYR A 814 29.56 3.63 17.33
N ALA A 815 29.79 3.37 18.62
CA ALA A 815 31.03 2.78 19.10
C ALA A 815 31.30 1.38 18.52
N PHE A 816 30.26 0.61 18.20
CA PHE A 816 30.39 -0.65 17.50
C PHE A 816 30.85 -0.45 16.04
N LEU A 817 30.23 0.48 15.30
CA LEU A 817 30.64 0.81 13.92
C LEU A 817 32.06 1.38 13.86
N ASP A 818 32.42 2.25 14.81
CA ASP A 818 33.75 2.84 14.92
C ASP A 818 34.82 1.77 15.16
N LYS A 819 34.58 0.80 16.04
CA LYS A 819 35.48 -0.34 16.25
C LYS A 819 35.54 -1.28 15.03
N LEU A 820 34.40 -1.51 14.37
CA LEU A 820 34.34 -2.34 13.16
C LEU A 820 35.22 -1.75 12.05
N THR A 821 35.21 -0.43 11.90
CA THR A 821 36.01 0.26 10.89
C THR A 821 37.42 0.60 11.36
N ASN A 822 37.87 0.08 12.51
CA ASN A 822 39.17 0.41 13.10
C ASN A 822 39.40 1.94 13.20
N THR A 823 38.38 2.67 13.65
CA THR A 823 38.31 4.14 13.79
C THR A 823 38.34 4.95 12.49
N LYS A 824 38.29 4.30 11.32
CA LYS A 824 38.32 4.98 10.02
C LYS A 824 37.08 5.84 9.75
N LEU A 825 35.93 5.54 10.38
CA LEU A 825 34.74 6.40 10.30
C LEU A 825 34.98 7.83 10.79
N ARG A 826 35.92 8.05 11.70
CA ARG A 826 36.29 9.38 12.20
C ARG A 826 37.05 10.22 11.17
N LEU A 827 37.66 9.57 10.19
CA LEU A 827 38.52 10.21 9.19
C LEU A 827 37.75 10.72 7.96
N PHE A 828 36.43 10.51 7.90
CA PHE A 828 35.60 11.13 6.86
C PHE A 828 35.63 12.65 7.02
N ASN A 829 35.76 13.37 5.90
CA ASN A 829 35.94 14.82 5.92
C ASN A 829 34.61 15.56 6.13
N ARG A 830 34.12 15.54 7.36
CA ARG A 830 32.82 16.10 7.73
C ARG A 830 32.79 17.63 7.74
N GLU A 831 33.94 18.26 7.99
CA GLU A 831 34.09 19.70 7.82
C GLU A 831 33.83 20.11 6.37
N TYR A 832 34.25 19.28 5.42
CA TYR A 832 33.97 19.47 4.00
C TYR A 832 32.47 19.33 3.67
N PHE A 833 31.76 18.41 4.34
CA PHE A 833 30.30 18.22 4.14
C PHE A 833 29.50 19.45 4.61
N ASP A 834 29.91 20.05 5.74
CA ASP A 834 29.21 21.17 6.34
C ASP A 834 29.57 22.50 5.69
N ARG A 835 30.87 22.78 5.44
CA ARG A 835 31.31 24.08 4.92
C ARG A 835 31.14 24.22 3.41
N ILE A 836 31.46 23.17 2.65
CA ILE A 836 31.48 23.22 1.19
C ILE A 836 30.25 22.54 0.60
N GLY A 837 29.85 21.40 1.15
CA GLY A 837 28.60 20.74 0.78
C GLY A 837 27.35 21.46 1.28
N ASN A 838 27.46 22.27 2.34
CA ASN A 838 26.35 22.96 3.02
C ASN A 838 25.11 22.06 3.19
N PHE A 839 25.30 20.80 3.58
CA PHE A 839 24.19 19.85 3.67
C PHE A 839 23.19 20.16 4.80
N GLY A 840 23.53 21.07 5.74
CA GLY A 840 22.67 21.42 6.86
C GLY A 840 22.60 20.37 7.98
N PHE A 841 23.47 19.35 7.95
CA PHE A 841 23.47 18.22 8.89
C PHE A 841 24.33 18.41 10.15
N ASN A 842 25.13 19.47 10.23
CA ASN A 842 26.12 19.66 11.31
C ASN A 842 26.96 18.39 11.54
N SER A 843 27.45 17.82 10.44
CA SER A 843 28.16 16.55 10.40
C SER A 843 29.40 16.54 11.30
N ASN A 844 30.07 17.68 11.43
CA ASN A 844 31.28 17.83 12.22
C ASN A 844 31.02 17.99 13.73
N TYR A 845 29.77 17.92 14.20
CA TYR A 845 29.42 18.19 15.61
C TYR A 845 30.21 17.34 16.63
N LEU A 846 30.38 16.04 16.38
CA LEU A 846 31.18 15.16 17.25
C LEU A 846 32.70 15.29 17.07
N TYR A 847 33.15 15.98 16.01
CA TYR A 847 34.53 15.98 15.53
C TYR A 847 35.17 17.36 15.43
N GLN A 848 34.57 18.38 16.06
CA GLN A 848 35.03 19.78 16.00
C GLN A 848 36.53 19.97 16.34
N ASN A 849 37.11 19.10 17.18
CA ASN A 849 38.51 19.17 17.60
C ASN A 849 39.47 18.30 16.75
N THR A 850 38.96 17.58 15.76
CA THR A 850 39.73 16.64 14.93
C THR A 850 40.01 17.28 13.56
N LYS A 851 41.25 17.74 13.35
CA LYS A 851 41.68 18.23 12.04
C LYS A 851 42.16 17.08 11.17
N ILE A 852 41.58 16.96 9.98
CA ILE A 852 42.02 16.00 8.97
C ILE A 852 43.17 16.62 8.18
N VAL A 853 44.31 15.96 8.18
CA VAL A 853 45.48 16.38 7.41
C VAL A 853 45.46 15.62 6.08
N LEU A 854 45.30 16.35 4.97
CA LEU A 854 45.33 15.82 3.61
C LEU A 854 46.70 16.08 2.98
N ASP A 855 47.21 15.12 2.20
CA ASP A 855 48.44 15.29 1.44
C ASP A 855 48.18 16.18 0.22
N PRO A 856 48.80 17.37 0.13
CA PRO A 856 48.55 18.35 -0.92
C PRO A 856 48.81 17.82 -2.33
N LYS A 857 49.58 16.74 -2.49
CA LYS A 857 49.82 16.10 -3.79
C LYS A 857 48.56 15.49 -4.42
N TYR A 858 47.58 15.12 -3.61
CA TYR A 858 46.38 14.38 -4.06
C TYR A 858 45.08 15.19 -3.92
N ILE A 859 45.20 16.47 -3.55
CA ILE A 859 44.08 17.40 -3.37
C ILE A 859 43.77 18.07 -4.72
N THR A 860 42.50 18.11 -5.08
CA THR A 860 41.95 18.76 -6.27
C THR A 860 41.44 20.18 -6.00
N ILE A 861 41.19 20.53 -4.73
CA ILE A 861 40.62 21.81 -4.32
C ILE A 861 41.66 22.67 -3.63
N ASN A 862 41.62 23.99 -3.86
CA ASN A 862 42.57 24.90 -3.25
C ASN A 862 42.56 24.76 -1.71
N PRO A 863 43.71 24.46 -1.07
CA PRO A 863 43.85 24.34 0.39
C PRO A 863 43.31 25.55 1.16
N LEU A 864 43.33 26.74 0.57
CA LEU A 864 42.78 27.98 1.16
C LEU A 864 41.26 27.96 1.32
N LYS A 865 40.52 27.12 0.59
CA LYS A 865 39.07 26.91 0.78
C LYS A 865 38.75 26.01 1.98
N TYR A 866 39.76 25.38 2.59
CA TYR A 866 39.61 24.57 3.80
C TYR A 866 39.86 25.36 5.10
N GLY A 867 40.44 26.57 5.03
CA GLY A 867 40.81 27.42 6.16
C GLY A 867 39.61 28.12 6.79
#